data_AF-A0A7C5MFZ2-F1
#
_entry.id   AF-A0A7C5MFZ2-F1
#
_cell.length_a   1.000
_cell.length_b   1.000
_cell.length_c   1.000
_cell.angle_alpha   90.00
_cell.angle_beta   90.00
_cell.angle_gamma   90.00
#
_symmetry.space_group_name_H-M   'P 1'
#
loop_
_entity.id
_entity.type
_entity.pdbx_description
1 polymer ?
#
loop_
_entity_poly.entity_id
_entity_poly.type
_entity_poly.pdbx_seq_one_letter_code
_entity_poly.pdbx_strand_id
1 'polypeptide(L)'
;MALVRLVIDGKRVVADSSKTILEVVREQGLGDIPTLCHDKRLEPYGSCFVCVVKVKGARTLVPSCATKVTEGMVVETSSKEVKEARKAALELLLSNHYADCIGPCRLACPASVDIQGYLALAALGRHHDAVRLIKEKNPLPSVCGRVCTRPCEVKGCRRNILDEPVGIDWVKRYVTDLAYGDGKAYQPQRTTPNGKKVAVIGAGPAGLSCAYYLALRGYAVDIYEAMPEPGGMLRYGIPAYRLPKDVLDLEVKQILDLGVTLKTNQALGRDFTLFNLKQKGYDAVFLGVGAWASSKMRVPGEEAEGVLSGIEFLRNFGLGHPLSLHGTVLVVGGGNTAIDCARTALRCGASEVRIVYRRTRAEMPANAAEIHDAEEEGVKFDFLTAPTRVIAEENRVVALECQRMVLGEPDRSGRRSPKPVPGSEFQIKCAFIISAIGQVTRLAGLDDLPPTEKLELTRNQTLAVDERTGQTSVEWLFAGGDVVTGAATAIEGIASGRKAAYAIDQYLTSGVARPEPQEFFSRKDVFRKVTREDLKTEVPSKRQQMPMLAASERVKGFAEVELGLAHEQALAEAMRCMECGCEALFNCDLRRYATEYGVDITRFLGEAKSYKIDRTHPLIELDQNKCIACGRCVRMCAEVVGVAAFGYVNRGFDTQVRPALGGSLLETDCVVCGLCVDTCPTGAIAERLPLSKPGPWLTERVPSVCPYCGVGCTIDYQVHGDLLVTVSSGRGEGFHCRKGRFGYEYVQAEDRLAKATVRSGNELKEVGVKEALSLAASRLRGYDPAEVAVFVGERLTNEEAYLAQKIARLGLHTHNIAPFASLMNPDRPEVVSTGTYNDLASSQATLVVNSVLNEEHFTTDLMLKRALRQGGKLVYVHPETNTFARFAHVFLKCKPGTEGLVVLAIAREAGANLPDGLADLDADRVSSLADVPKEGIREASRLLPKVIVFNRDFGGQRADPRLFKLAADALGARLLAMRARANGQGVVDMGCHPAYFPGYRPVLDPAVVEAMEREWRGPLVGCKGQDILSGLKARRFRAVILIGEDPLGSPAVPQELKEGLLAADFRMVFDLFETETTRAAHVVLPMSAPAETSGTYTNSERRVQALKRAVPPVAGMETFERLLGLGSYLGLAYKLDYRGPEDIFEEIRRVAPIYRTVHVDSPEALGCSDVGALDLAPGVPDLGTFAPALPPPDTLEMRFERRFEAMMAEARARLSQGYPRA
;
A
#
# COMPACT_ATOMS: atom_id res chain seq x y z
N MET A 1 26.44 18.96 -30.10
CA MET A 1 26.74 17.75 -29.30
C MET A 1 27.22 16.66 -30.25
N ALA A 2 28.24 15.88 -29.89
CA ALA A 2 28.84 14.88 -30.78
C ALA A 2 28.26 13.48 -30.50
N LEU A 3 27.80 12.80 -31.56
CA LEU A 3 27.38 11.40 -31.48
C LEU A 3 28.61 10.51 -31.53
N VAL A 4 28.67 9.53 -30.63
CA VAL A 4 29.75 8.56 -30.55
C VAL A 4 29.23 7.13 -30.73
N ARG A 5 30.06 6.28 -31.32
CA ARG A 5 29.79 4.85 -31.51
C ARG A 5 30.51 4.05 -30.44
N LEU A 6 29.78 3.18 -29.76
CA LEU A 6 30.30 2.32 -28.70
C LEU A 6 29.67 0.92 -28.78
N VAL A 7 30.24 -0.02 -28.04
CA VAL A 7 29.74 -1.38 -27.90
C VAL A 7 29.42 -1.64 -26.42
N ILE A 8 28.19 -2.07 -26.13
CA ILE A 8 27.76 -2.45 -24.78
C ILE A 8 27.22 -3.87 -24.83
N ASP A 9 27.81 -4.78 -24.05
CA ASP A 9 27.45 -6.21 -24.01
C ASP A 9 27.34 -6.83 -25.42
N GLY A 10 28.28 -6.48 -26.30
CA GLY A 10 28.34 -6.94 -27.69
C GLY A 10 27.42 -6.21 -28.67
N LYS A 11 26.52 -5.34 -28.21
CA LYS A 11 25.60 -4.56 -29.06
C LYS A 11 26.21 -3.20 -29.43
N ARG A 12 26.12 -2.84 -30.71
CA ARG A 12 26.56 -1.53 -31.21
C ARG A 12 25.52 -0.47 -30.86
N VAL A 13 25.97 0.64 -30.29
CA VAL A 13 25.13 1.75 -29.83
C VAL A 13 25.67 3.06 -30.39
N VAL A 14 24.78 3.98 -30.71
CA VAL A 14 25.11 5.37 -31.01
C VAL A 14 24.45 6.24 -29.96
N ALA A 15 25.23 7.07 -29.28
CA ALA A 15 24.73 7.92 -28.20
C ALA A 15 25.43 9.28 -28.20
N ASP A 16 24.83 10.24 -27.51
CA ASP A 16 25.45 11.53 -27.26
C ASP A 16 26.62 11.39 -26.28
N SER A 17 27.78 11.91 -26.66
CA SER A 17 29.00 11.99 -25.81
C SER A 17 28.78 12.68 -24.47
N SER A 18 27.75 13.52 -24.32
CA SER A 18 27.41 14.15 -23.05
C SER A 18 26.73 13.22 -22.06
N LYS A 19 26.30 12.01 -22.47
CA LYS A 19 25.60 11.06 -21.61
C LYS A 19 26.58 10.11 -20.92
N THR A 20 26.17 9.63 -19.75
CA THR A 20 26.86 8.61 -18.98
C THR A 20 26.55 7.22 -19.52
N ILE A 21 27.41 6.25 -19.21
CA ILE A 21 27.15 4.84 -19.57
C ILE A 21 25.78 4.39 -19.04
N LEU A 22 25.44 4.75 -17.80
CA LEU A 22 24.16 4.38 -17.18
C LEU A 22 22.95 4.94 -17.95
N GLU A 23 22.99 6.22 -18.34
CA GLU A 23 21.92 6.86 -19.11
C GLU A 23 21.75 6.17 -20.46
N VAL A 24 22.86 5.89 -21.18
CA VAL A 24 22.82 5.22 -22.47
C VAL A 24 22.26 3.80 -22.36
N VAL A 25 22.66 3.03 -21.35
CA VAL A 25 22.15 1.67 -21.13
C VAL A 25 20.64 1.67 -20.90
N ARG A 26 20.14 2.59 -20.07
CA ARG A 26 18.70 2.71 -19.77
C ARG A 26 17.89 3.17 -20.97
N GLU A 27 18.35 4.19 -21.69
CA GLU A 27 17.66 4.72 -22.88
C GLU A 27 17.56 3.71 -24.02
N GLN A 28 18.58 2.86 -24.17
CA GLN A 28 18.63 1.85 -25.23
C GLN A 28 18.01 0.50 -24.81
N GLY A 29 17.52 0.39 -23.57
CA GLY A 29 16.92 -0.85 -23.06
C GLY A 29 17.89 -2.03 -23.02
N LEU A 30 19.18 -1.79 -22.76
CA LEU A 30 20.24 -2.80 -22.88
C LEU A 30 20.47 -3.64 -21.61
N GLY A 31 19.72 -3.37 -20.54
CA GLY A 31 19.81 -4.07 -19.26
C GLY A 31 19.57 -3.11 -18.09
N ASP A 32 19.55 -3.63 -16.86
CA ASP A 32 19.45 -2.83 -15.64
C ASP A 32 20.80 -2.84 -14.90
N ILE A 33 21.45 -1.67 -14.86
CA ILE A 33 22.63 -1.48 -14.00
C ILE A 33 22.13 -0.98 -12.64
N PRO A 34 22.37 -1.72 -11.56
CA PRO A 34 21.81 -1.41 -10.25
C PRO A 34 22.43 -0.14 -9.66
N THR A 35 21.60 0.67 -9.00
CA THR A 35 22.03 1.92 -8.36
C THR A 35 21.33 2.14 -7.03
N LEU A 36 22.08 2.57 -6.00
CA LEU A 36 21.52 2.97 -4.69
C LEU A 36 21.65 4.46 -4.41
N CYS A 37 22.78 5.09 -4.80
CA CYS A 37 23.05 6.51 -4.56
C CYS A 37 22.66 7.44 -5.73
N HIS A 38 22.11 6.88 -6.82
CA HIS A 38 21.72 7.63 -8.01
C HIS A 38 20.22 7.95 -7.97
N ASP A 39 19.86 9.16 -8.37
CA ASP A 39 18.50 9.62 -8.66
C ASP A 39 18.59 10.50 -9.90
N LYS A 40 17.68 10.36 -10.86
CA LYS A 40 17.76 11.12 -12.13
C LYS A 40 17.61 12.64 -11.95
N ARG A 41 17.06 13.08 -10.81
CA ARG A 41 16.89 14.49 -10.47
C ARG A 41 18.18 15.11 -9.89
N LEU A 42 19.19 14.29 -9.65
CA LEU A 42 20.47 14.66 -9.04
C LEU A 42 21.61 14.44 -10.03
N GLU A 43 22.68 15.23 -9.89
CA GLU A 43 23.92 14.99 -10.63
C GLU A 43 24.57 13.65 -10.24
N PRO A 44 25.40 13.04 -11.10
CA PRO A 44 26.16 11.84 -10.75
C PRO A 44 27.02 11.98 -9.49
N TYR A 45 26.97 10.97 -8.60
CA TYR A 45 27.75 10.95 -7.34
C TYR A 45 28.74 9.78 -7.24
N GLY A 46 28.35 8.59 -7.69
CA GLY A 46 29.25 7.43 -7.76
C GLY A 46 29.70 6.82 -6.44
N SER A 47 29.04 7.07 -5.31
CA SER A 47 29.51 6.63 -3.98
C SER A 47 29.19 5.18 -3.60
N CYS A 48 28.08 4.61 -4.10
CA CYS A 48 27.66 3.27 -3.67
C CYS A 48 28.42 2.13 -4.36
N PHE A 49 29.10 2.40 -5.48
CA PHE A 49 29.81 1.43 -6.33
C PHE A 49 28.99 0.22 -6.84
N VAL A 50 27.68 0.16 -6.58
CA VAL A 50 26.81 -0.91 -7.11
C VAL A 50 26.66 -0.79 -8.64
N CYS A 51 26.85 0.40 -9.21
CA CYS A 51 26.71 0.66 -10.66
C CYS A 51 27.98 0.38 -11.49
N VAL A 52 29.00 -0.25 -10.91
CA VAL A 52 30.28 -0.47 -11.60
C VAL A 52 30.12 -1.37 -12.83
N VAL A 53 30.91 -1.08 -13.86
CA VAL A 53 31.00 -1.82 -15.14
C VAL A 53 32.46 -1.97 -15.56
N LYS A 54 32.74 -2.92 -16.45
CA LYS A 54 34.07 -3.08 -17.05
C LYS A 54 34.11 -2.32 -18.37
N VAL A 55 35.13 -1.48 -18.56
CA VAL A 55 35.44 -0.86 -19.86
C VAL A 55 36.73 -1.49 -20.37
N LYS A 56 36.73 -1.98 -21.62
CA LYS A 56 37.91 -2.63 -22.21
C LYS A 56 39.07 -1.62 -22.28
N GLY A 57 40.23 -2.02 -21.75
CA GLY A 57 41.42 -1.16 -21.64
C GLY A 57 41.49 -0.33 -20.35
N ALA A 58 40.41 -0.21 -19.57
CA ALA A 58 40.48 0.39 -18.25
C ALA A 58 41.13 -0.56 -17.23
N ARG A 59 42.00 -0.02 -16.37
CA ARG A 59 42.70 -0.80 -15.32
C ARG A 59 41.76 -1.34 -14.25
N THR A 60 40.74 -0.57 -13.89
CA THR A 60 39.76 -0.89 -12.84
C THR A 60 38.34 -0.85 -13.39
N LEU A 61 37.39 -1.39 -12.63
CA LEU A 61 35.97 -1.13 -12.89
C LEU A 61 35.68 0.36 -12.69
N VAL A 62 34.74 0.89 -13.47
CA VAL A 62 34.36 2.31 -13.44
C VAL A 62 32.88 2.45 -13.10
N PRO A 63 32.48 3.52 -12.38
CA PRO A 63 31.06 3.77 -12.09
C PRO A 63 30.34 4.22 -13.37
N SER A 64 29.38 3.41 -13.83
CA SER A 64 28.60 3.74 -15.04
C SER A 64 27.81 5.04 -14.91
N CYS A 65 27.39 5.40 -13.69
CA CYS A 65 26.58 6.59 -13.44
C CYS A 65 27.34 7.91 -13.60
N ALA A 66 28.68 7.90 -13.56
CA ALA A 66 29.50 9.10 -13.65
C ALA A 66 30.45 9.10 -14.86
N THR A 67 30.63 7.95 -15.52
CA THR A 67 31.51 7.83 -16.68
C THR A 67 30.78 8.20 -17.95
N LYS A 68 31.24 9.24 -18.67
CA LYS A 68 30.69 9.65 -19.97
C LYS A 68 31.11 8.69 -21.09
N VAL A 69 30.25 8.53 -22.10
CA VAL A 69 30.53 7.66 -23.24
C VAL A 69 31.50 8.34 -24.23
N THR A 70 32.41 7.56 -24.81
CA THR A 70 33.38 8.05 -25.80
C THR A 70 33.40 7.15 -27.04
N GLU A 71 33.92 7.68 -28.14
CA GLU A 71 34.07 6.92 -29.40
C GLU A 71 34.90 5.65 -29.18
N GLY A 72 34.44 4.53 -29.75
CA GLY A 72 35.10 3.23 -29.68
C GLY A 72 35.05 2.53 -28.32
N MET A 73 34.33 3.07 -27.34
CA MET A 73 34.23 2.48 -26.00
C MET A 73 33.59 1.08 -26.08
N VAL A 74 34.14 0.10 -25.34
CA VAL A 74 33.58 -1.25 -25.21
C VAL A 74 33.29 -1.53 -23.74
N VAL A 75 32.02 -1.73 -23.40
CA VAL A 75 31.52 -1.86 -22.02
C VAL A 75 30.92 -3.26 -21.82
N GLU A 76 31.28 -3.90 -20.71
CA GLU A 76 30.64 -5.12 -20.22
C GLU A 76 29.96 -4.83 -18.87
N THR A 77 28.66 -5.12 -18.77
CA THR A 77 27.86 -4.76 -17.59
C THR A 77 27.64 -5.92 -16.62
N SER A 78 27.94 -7.16 -17.02
CA SER A 78 27.59 -8.38 -16.28
C SER A 78 28.69 -9.44 -16.20
N SER A 79 29.96 -9.06 -16.38
CA SER A 79 31.09 -9.99 -16.23
C SER A 79 31.20 -10.53 -14.80
N LYS A 80 31.90 -11.66 -14.61
CA LYS A 80 32.11 -12.26 -13.27
C LYS A 80 32.75 -11.25 -12.29
N GLU A 81 33.78 -10.54 -12.76
CA GLU A 81 34.47 -9.48 -12.00
C GLU A 81 33.49 -8.38 -11.55
N VAL A 82 32.59 -7.93 -12.44
CA VAL A 82 31.57 -6.92 -12.12
C VAL A 82 30.60 -7.43 -11.06
N LYS A 83 30.08 -8.66 -11.20
CA LYS A 83 29.14 -9.24 -10.23
C LYS A 83 29.77 -9.40 -8.84
N GLU A 84 31.02 -9.85 -8.77
CA GLU A 84 31.76 -9.98 -7.51
C GLU A 84 32.02 -8.63 -6.84
N ALA A 85 32.38 -7.59 -7.61
CA ALA A 85 32.57 -6.24 -7.09
C ALA A 85 31.26 -5.63 -6.55
N ARG A 86 30.14 -5.81 -7.26
CA ARG A 86 28.82 -5.37 -6.80
C ARG A 86 28.40 -6.08 -5.51
N LYS A 87 28.60 -7.40 -5.43
CA LYS A 87 28.37 -8.18 -4.22
C LYS A 87 29.18 -7.63 -3.04
N ALA A 88 30.47 -7.40 -3.22
CA ALA A 88 31.34 -6.85 -2.17
C ALA A 88 30.91 -5.44 -1.72
N ALA A 89 30.49 -4.58 -2.66
CA ALA A 89 29.97 -3.25 -2.34
C ALA A 89 28.68 -3.34 -1.48
N LEU A 90 27.76 -4.25 -1.82
CA LEU A 90 26.54 -4.47 -1.04
C LEU A 90 26.86 -5.04 0.35
N GLU A 91 27.78 -6.00 0.47
CA GLU A 91 28.24 -6.57 1.75
C GLU A 91 28.81 -5.46 2.67
N LEU A 92 29.58 -4.52 2.12
CA LEU A 92 30.08 -3.36 2.86
C LEU A 92 28.97 -2.38 3.27
N LEU A 93 28.03 -2.07 2.39
CA LEU A 93 26.89 -1.20 2.71
C LEU A 93 25.99 -1.78 3.82
N LEU A 94 25.90 -3.11 3.89
CA LEU A 94 25.13 -3.84 4.90
C LEU A 94 25.87 -4.04 6.23
N SER A 95 27.18 -3.79 6.28
CA SER A 95 28.03 -4.04 7.46
C SER A 95 27.59 -3.31 8.73
N ASN A 96 26.83 -2.23 8.61
CA ASN A 96 26.26 -1.44 9.72
C ASN A 96 24.73 -1.27 9.61
N HIS A 97 24.05 -2.12 8.84
CA HIS A 97 22.60 -2.06 8.63
C HIS A 97 21.85 -2.84 9.72
N TYR A 98 21.86 -2.32 10.95
CA TYR A 98 21.28 -2.94 12.16
C TYR A 98 19.74 -2.87 12.21
N ALA A 99 19.07 -3.42 11.21
CA ALA A 99 17.61 -3.42 11.08
C ALA A 99 17.07 -4.82 10.73
N ASP A 100 15.81 -5.07 11.09
CA ASP A 100 15.11 -6.29 10.66
C ASP A 100 14.25 -5.99 9.43
N CYS A 101 14.50 -6.71 8.34
CA CYS A 101 13.64 -6.59 7.17
C CYS A 101 12.23 -7.14 7.45
N ILE A 102 12.15 -8.28 8.14
CA ILE A 102 10.88 -8.93 8.52
C ILE A 102 10.85 -9.23 10.01
N GLY A 103 9.65 -9.24 10.59
CA GLY A 103 9.48 -9.57 12.00
C GLY A 103 9.99 -10.98 12.33
N PRO A 104 10.71 -11.18 13.46
CA PRO A 104 11.22 -12.50 13.84
C PRO A 104 10.13 -13.56 14.09
N CYS A 105 8.89 -13.14 14.35
CA CYS A 105 7.72 -14.03 14.37
C CYS A 105 7.45 -14.70 13.01
N ARG A 106 7.67 -14.01 11.89
CA ARG A 106 7.55 -14.57 10.53
C ARG A 106 8.67 -15.55 10.23
N LEU A 107 9.90 -15.26 10.68
CA LEU A 107 11.05 -16.16 10.55
C LEU A 107 10.86 -17.46 11.36
N ALA A 108 10.27 -17.35 12.56
CA ALA A 108 10.00 -18.50 13.41
C ALA A 108 8.81 -19.34 12.94
N CYS A 109 7.94 -18.82 12.08
CA CYS A 109 6.81 -19.55 11.51
C CYS A 109 7.31 -20.49 10.39
N PRO A 110 7.11 -21.82 10.49
CA PRO A 110 7.54 -22.75 9.45
C PRO A 110 6.92 -22.46 8.07
N ALA A 111 5.67 -21.98 8.05
CA ALA A 111 4.99 -21.57 6.83
C ALA A 111 5.38 -20.14 6.37
N SER A 112 6.07 -19.36 7.20
CA SER A 112 6.50 -17.98 6.95
C SER A 112 5.33 -17.00 6.70
N VAL A 113 4.22 -17.18 7.44
CA VAL A 113 3.03 -16.31 7.41
C VAL A 113 3.39 -14.88 7.82
N ASP A 114 2.81 -13.89 7.15
CA ASP A 114 3.02 -12.47 7.45
C ASP A 114 2.24 -12.00 8.68
N ILE A 115 2.80 -12.30 9.85
CA ILE A 115 2.16 -12.02 11.14
C ILE A 115 2.02 -10.54 11.42
N GLN A 116 3.04 -9.73 11.11
CA GLN A 116 2.97 -8.29 11.34
C GLN A 116 1.89 -7.67 10.44
N GLY A 117 1.84 -8.05 9.16
CA GLY A 117 0.87 -7.54 8.21
C GLY A 117 -0.57 -7.87 8.59
N TYR A 118 -0.88 -9.12 8.98
CA TYR A 118 -2.28 -9.47 9.31
C TYR A 118 -2.71 -8.95 10.68
N LEU A 119 -1.80 -8.79 11.65
CA LEU A 119 -2.12 -8.14 12.92
C LEU A 119 -2.44 -6.66 12.72
N ALA A 120 -1.71 -5.98 11.83
CA ALA A 120 -2.01 -4.60 11.46
C ALA A 120 -3.40 -4.49 10.78
N LEU A 121 -3.73 -5.40 9.86
CA LEU A 121 -5.07 -5.46 9.25
C LEU A 121 -6.16 -5.78 10.28
N ALA A 122 -5.90 -6.66 11.25
CA ALA A 122 -6.82 -6.95 12.34
C ALA A 122 -7.07 -5.71 13.20
N ALA A 123 -6.03 -4.95 13.54
CA ALA A 123 -6.14 -3.70 14.29
C ALA A 123 -6.89 -2.60 13.53
N LEU A 124 -6.87 -2.63 12.20
CA LEU A 124 -7.65 -1.74 11.32
C LEU A 124 -9.07 -2.25 11.04
N GLY A 125 -9.52 -3.35 11.66
CA GLY A 125 -10.84 -3.94 11.42
C GLY A 125 -11.00 -4.63 10.04
N ARG A 126 -9.91 -4.81 9.28
CA ARG A 126 -9.92 -5.36 7.92
C ARG A 126 -9.75 -6.88 7.94
N HIS A 127 -10.71 -7.58 8.54
CA HIS A 127 -10.60 -9.03 8.81
C HIS A 127 -10.52 -9.89 7.53
N HIS A 128 -11.25 -9.54 6.46
CA HIS A 128 -11.16 -10.26 5.18
C HIS A 128 -9.77 -10.13 4.54
N ASP A 129 -9.18 -8.94 4.57
CA ASP A 129 -7.82 -8.73 4.07
C ASP A 129 -6.78 -9.46 4.91
N ALA A 130 -6.96 -9.50 6.24
CA ALA A 130 -6.11 -10.28 7.13
C ALA A 130 -6.14 -11.77 6.76
N VAL A 131 -7.33 -12.35 6.53
CA VAL A 131 -7.48 -13.75 6.11
C VAL A 131 -6.89 -13.99 4.72
N ARG A 132 -7.11 -13.07 3.76
CA ARG A 132 -6.49 -13.10 2.43
C ARG A 132 -4.96 -13.18 2.53
N LEU A 133 -4.36 -12.29 3.34
CA LEU A 133 -2.91 -12.25 3.55
C LEU A 133 -2.38 -13.54 4.21
N ILE A 134 -3.09 -14.10 5.19
CA ILE A 134 -2.70 -15.37 5.80
C ILE A 134 -2.72 -16.51 4.76
N LYS A 135 -3.75 -16.54 3.91
CA LYS A 135 -3.97 -17.56 2.86
C LYS A 135 -2.92 -17.57 1.74
N GLU A 136 -2.06 -16.56 1.66
CA GLU A 136 -0.88 -16.59 0.78
C GLU A 136 0.15 -17.66 1.18
N LYS A 137 0.21 -17.98 2.48
CA LYS A 137 1.20 -18.90 3.05
C LYS A 137 0.59 -20.04 3.88
N ASN A 138 -0.68 -19.93 4.24
CA ASN A 138 -1.40 -20.94 5.02
C ASN A 138 -2.87 -21.09 4.55
N PRO A 139 -3.24 -22.20 3.87
CA PRO A 139 -4.60 -22.44 3.41
C PRO A 139 -5.58 -22.92 4.50
N LEU A 140 -5.09 -23.20 5.71
CA LEU A 140 -5.89 -23.66 6.84
C LEU A 140 -5.76 -22.70 8.04
N PRO A 141 -6.08 -21.39 7.87
CA PRO A 141 -5.86 -20.39 8.91
C PRO A 141 -6.74 -20.58 10.15
N SER A 142 -8.00 -20.99 10.00
CA SER A 142 -8.94 -21.19 11.12
C SER A 142 -8.59 -22.43 11.93
N VAL A 143 -8.19 -23.52 11.26
CA VAL A 143 -7.60 -24.70 11.91
C VAL A 143 -6.35 -24.27 12.69
N CYS A 144 -5.43 -23.54 12.06
CA CYS A 144 -4.21 -23.10 12.74
C CYS A 144 -4.50 -22.18 13.94
N GLY A 145 -5.53 -21.33 13.89
CA GLY A 145 -5.96 -20.49 15.01
C GLY A 145 -6.39 -21.26 16.26
N ARG A 146 -6.60 -22.58 16.14
CA ARG A 146 -7.06 -23.48 17.21
C ARG A 146 -5.98 -24.47 17.67
N VAL A 147 -5.19 -25.01 16.73
CA VAL A 147 -4.29 -26.15 17.03
C VAL A 147 -2.81 -25.88 16.81
N CYS A 148 -2.41 -24.66 16.41
CA CYS A 148 -1.01 -24.35 16.15
C CYS A 148 -0.18 -24.41 17.44
N THR A 149 1.09 -24.83 17.31
CA THR A 149 2.07 -24.83 18.41
C THR A 149 2.72 -23.46 18.67
N ARG A 150 2.29 -22.44 17.93
CA ARG A 150 2.64 -21.02 18.11
C ARG A 150 4.15 -20.72 18.21
N PRO A 151 5.03 -21.27 17.31
CA PRO A 151 6.46 -20.98 17.36
C PRO A 151 6.77 -19.48 17.16
N CYS A 152 5.88 -18.77 16.46
CA CYS A 152 5.92 -17.32 16.30
C CYS A 152 5.74 -16.55 17.62
N GLU A 153 4.93 -17.06 18.56
CA GLU A 153 4.76 -16.46 19.90
C GLU A 153 5.93 -16.84 20.81
N VAL A 154 6.28 -18.14 20.85
CA VAL A 154 7.23 -18.68 21.82
C VAL A 154 8.69 -18.35 21.48
N LYS A 155 9.07 -18.45 20.19
CA LYS A 155 10.46 -18.26 19.75
C LYS A 155 10.67 -16.93 19.02
N GLY A 156 9.65 -16.44 18.33
CA GLY A 156 9.78 -15.30 17.42
C GLY A 156 9.38 -13.94 17.99
N CYS A 157 8.42 -13.88 18.93
CA CYS A 157 7.91 -12.60 19.42
C CYS A 157 8.90 -11.92 20.36
N ARG A 158 9.35 -10.71 20.02
CA ARG A 158 10.29 -9.95 20.86
C ARG A 158 9.71 -9.45 22.18
N ARG A 159 8.38 -9.45 22.32
CA ARG A 159 7.74 -9.15 23.61
C ARG A 159 8.18 -10.08 24.72
N ASN A 160 8.59 -11.32 24.44
CA ASN A 160 9.16 -12.21 25.47
C ASN A 160 10.39 -11.62 26.20
N ILE A 161 11.05 -10.60 25.63
CA ILE A 161 12.18 -9.89 26.24
C ILE A 161 11.70 -8.76 27.18
N LEU A 162 10.51 -8.19 26.91
CA LEU A 162 9.93 -7.06 27.63
C LEU A 162 8.89 -7.50 28.67
N ASP A 163 7.88 -8.25 28.22
CA ASP A 163 6.71 -8.72 28.95
C ASP A 163 6.19 -10.07 28.39
N GLU A 164 4.94 -10.14 27.90
CA GLU A 164 4.27 -11.35 27.42
C GLU A 164 4.10 -11.31 25.89
N PRO A 165 4.23 -12.44 25.17
CA PRO A 165 4.10 -12.44 23.72
C PRO A 165 2.72 -11.97 23.28
N VAL A 166 2.64 -11.47 22.04
CA VAL A 166 1.35 -11.18 21.39
C VAL A 166 0.59 -12.48 21.18
N GLY A 167 -0.72 -12.50 21.44
CA GLY A 167 -1.67 -13.56 21.11
C GLY A 167 -1.94 -13.66 19.61
N ILE A 168 -0.87 -13.89 18.85
CA ILE A 168 -0.83 -14.01 17.39
C ILE A 168 -1.85 -15.04 16.91
N ASP A 169 -1.96 -16.17 17.61
CA ASP A 169 -2.85 -17.26 17.24
C ASP A 169 -4.32 -16.94 17.52
N TRP A 170 -4.58 -16.27 18.65
CA TRP A 170 -5.92 -15.86 19.04
C TRP A 170 -6.49 -14.79 18.12
N VAL A 171 -5.67 -13.82 17.71
CA VAL A 171 -6.07 -12.83 16.70
C VAL A 171 -6.30 -13.52 15.35
N LYS A 172 -5.49 -14.53 14.99
CA LYS A 172 -5.71 -15.32 13.77
C LYS A 172 -7.09 -15.99 13.78
N ARG A 173 -7.44 -16.66 14.88
CA ARG A 173 -8.77 -17.27 15.07
C ARG A 173 -9.87 -16.23 14.97
N TYR A 174 -9.72 -15.12 15.67
CA TYR A 174 -10.70 -14.03 15.67
C TYR A 174 -11.00 -13.52 14.25
N VAL A 175 -9.97 -13.22 13.45
CA VAL A 175 -10.20 -12.72 12.08
C VAL A 175 -10.79 -13.78 11.15
N THR A 176 -10.45 -15.06 11.34
CA THR A 176 -11.03 -16.15 10.54
C THR A 176 -12.47 -16.43 10.91
N ASP A 177 -12.82 -16.42 12.20
CA ASP A 177 -14.17 -16.69 12.67
C ASP A 177 -15.14 -15.59 12.17
N LEU A 178 -14.71 -14.32 12.17
CA LEU A 178 -15.48 -13.22 11.58
C LEU A 178 -15.61 -13.30 10.06
N ALA A 179 -14.50 -13.47 9.35
CA ALA A 179 -14.49 -13.46 7.89
C ALA A 179 -15.23 -14.65 7.26
N TYR A 180 -15.41 -15.73 8.01
CA TYR A 180 -16.19 -16.90 7.58
C TYR A 180 -17.65 -16.82 8.01
N GLY A 181 -17.95 -16.14 9.12
CA GLY A 181 -19.30 -16.02 9.66
C GLY A 181 -20.25 -15.08 8.90
N ASP A 182 -19.73 -14.14 8.11
CA ASP A 182 -20.53 -13.11 7.42
C ASP A 182 -20.96 -13.48 5.99
N GLY A 183 -20.63 -14.69 5.53
CA GLY A 183 -20.94 -15.18 4.19
C GLY A 183 -20.06 -14.61 3.06
N LYS A 184 -19.02 -13.82 3.37
CA LYS A 184 -18.09 -13.21 2.40
C LYS A 184 -16.68 -13.78 2.52
N ALA A 185 -16.59 -15.09 2.76
CA ALA A 185 -15.32 -15.78 2.87
C ALA A 185 -14.46 -15.59 1.61
N TYR A 186 -13.21 -15.17 1.80
CA TYR A 186 -12.27 -14.99 0.69
C TYR A 186 -11.97 -16.33 0.01
N GLN A 187 -12.30 -16.40 -1.28
CA GLN A 187 -11.99 -17.49 -2.18
C GLN A 187 -10.92 -17.02 -3.18
N PRO A 188 -9.73 -17.64 -3.21
CA PRO A 188 -8.69 -17.25 -4.15
C PRO A 188 -9.07 -17.64 -5.59
N GLN A 189 -8.66 -16.84 -6.55
CA GLN A 189 -8.89 -17.11 -7.97
C GLN A 189 -7.81 -18.05 -8.51
N ARG A 190 -8.23 -19.02 -9.34
CA ARG A 190 -7.33 -19.91 -10.06
C ARG A 190 -6.80 -19.21 -11.31
N THR A 191 -5.54 -19.47 -11.66
CA THR A 191 -5.04 -19.14 -13.00
C THR A 191 -5.66 -20.06 -14.05
N THR A 192 -5.53 -19.68 -15.33
CA THR A 192 -5.99 -20.48 -16.47
C THR A 192 -5.47 -21.93 -16.38
N PRO A 193 -6.32 -22.95 -16.67
CA PRO A 193 -5.88 -24.33 -16.69
C PRO A 193 -4.67 -24.54 -17.59
N ASN A 194 -3.62 -25.18 -17.06
CA ASN A 194 -2.37 -25.40 -17.78
C ASN A 194 -2.29 -26.76 -18.51
N GLY A 195 -3.38 -27.55 -18.48
CA GLY A 195 -3.48 -28.86 -19.13
C GLY A 195 -2.71 -29.99 -18.46
N LYS A 196 -2.07 -29.75 -17.31
CA LYS A 196 -1.25 -30.72 -16.57
C LYS A 196 -2.00 -31.29 -15.36
N LYS A 197 -1.72 -32.54 -15.02
CA LYS A 197 -2.43 -33.28 -13.96
C LYS A 197 -1.48 -33.77 -12.86
N VAL A 198 -1.85 -33.54 -11.60
CA VAL A 198 -1.06 -33.95 -10.42
C VAL A 198 -1.91 -34.79 -9.46
N ALA A 199 -1.35 -35.91 -8.99
CA ALA A 199 -1.99 -36.71 -7.94
C ALA A 199 -1.40 -36.35 -6.57
N VAL A 200 -2.26 -36.16 -5.57
CA VAL A 200 -1.87 -35.91 -4.19
C VAL A 200 -2.36 -37.08 -3.34
N ILE A 201 -1.46 -37.82 -2.71
CA ILE A 201 -1.80 -38.99 -1.91
C ILE A 201 -1.78 -38.59 -0.42
N GLY A 202 -2.94 -38.63 0.21
CA GLY A 202 -3.22 -38.18 1.57
C GLY A 202 -3.85 -36.78 1.61
N ALA A 203 -4.99 -36.65 2.29
CA ALA A 203 -5.71 -35.40 2.51
C ALA A 203 -5.45 -34.80 3.91
N GLY A 204 -4.25 -35.01 4.45
CA GLY A 204 -3.77 -34.32 5.66
C GLY A 204 -3.31 -32.88 5.40
N PRO A 205 -2.78 -32.16 6.40
CA PRO A 205 -2.36 -30.76 6.26
C PRO A 205 -1.35 -30.53 5.12
N ALA A 206 -0.40 -31.44 4.92
CA ALA A 206 0.58 -31.34 3.83
C ALA A 206 -0.06 -31.56 2.45
N GLY A 207 -0.93 -32.56 2.31
CA GLY A 207 -1.61 -32.86 1.05
C GLY A 207 -2.62 -31.78 0.65
N LEU A 208 -3.46 -31.33 1.60
CA LEU A 208 -4.40 -30.22 1.40
C LEU A 208 -3.66 -28.93 1.00
N SER A 209 -2.53 -28.63 1.66
CA SER A 209 -1.69 -27.49 1.30
C SER A 209 -1.11 -27.62 -0.11
N CYS A 210 -0.54 -28.79 -0.45
CA CYS A 210 0.00 -29.04 -1.79
C CYS A 210 -1.08 -28.87 -2.88
N ALA A 211 -2.25 -29.48 -2.66
CA ALA A 211 -3.38 -29.41 -3.58
C ALA A 211 -3.88 -27.99 -3.78
N TYR A 212 -4.02 -27.21 -2.71
CA TYR A 212 -4.41 -25.80 -2.77
C TYR A 212 -3.47 -24.99 -3.67
N TYR A 213 -2.17 -25.04 -3.43
CA TYR A 213 -1.20 -24.23 -4.19
C TYR A 213 -1.02 -24.68 -5.64
N LEU A 214 -1.23 -25.96 -5.95
CA LEU A 214 -1.25 -26.47 -7.32
C LEU A 214 -2.54 -26.05 -8.04
N ALA A 215 -3.70 -26.14 -7.38
CA ALA A 215 -4.98 -25.74 -7.97
C ALA A 215 -5.02 -24.25 -8.33
N LEU A 216 -4.40 -23.40 -7.51
CA LEU A 216 -4.23 -21.97 -7.80
C LEU A 216 -3.43 -21.69 -9.06
N ARG A 217 -2.47 -22.56 -9.40
CA ARG A 217 -1.62 -22.48 -10.60
C ARG A 217 -2.24 -23.14 -11.84
N GLY A 218 -3.52 -23.54 -11.77
CA GLY A 218 -4.26 -24.08 -12.92
C GLY A 218 -4.03 -25.57 -13.18
N TYR A 219 -3.34 -26.29 -12.29
CA TYR A 219 -3.21 -27.75 -12.41
C TYR A 219 -4.54 -28.45 -12.10
N ALA A 220 -4.80 -29.57 -12.79
CA ALA A 220 -5.86 -30.50 -12.42
C ALA A 220 -5.35 -31.42 -11.30
N VAL A 221 -5.93 -31.31 -10.10
CA VAL A 221 -5.44 -32.01 -8.91
C VAL A 221 -6.47 -33.04 -8.44
N ASP A 222 -6.02 -34.30 -8.29
CA ASP A 222 -6.81 -35.36 -7.67
C ASP A 222 -6.16 -35.76 -6.33
N ILE A 223 -6.88 -35.62 -5.23
CA ILE A 223 -6.48 -36.11 -3.91
C ILE A 223 -7.02 -37.53 -3.71
N TYR A 224 -6.15 -38.45 -3.32
CA TYR A 224 -6.49 -39.81 -2.91
C TYR A 224 -6.34 -39.93 -1.39
N GLU A 225 -7.42 -40.22 -0.67
CA GLU A 225 -7.47 -40.33 0.79
C GLU A 225 -7.90 -41.74 1.20
N ALA A 226 -7.14 -42.36 2.10
CA ALA A 226 -7.41 -43.70 2.59
C ALA A 226 -8.60 -43.75 3.56
N MET A 227 -8.82 -42.66 4.29
CA MET A 227 -9.90 -42.50 5.26
C MET A 227 -11.22 -42.11 4.59
N PRO A 228 -12.37 -42.26 5.28
CA PRO A 228 -13.68 -41.87 4.76
C PRO A 228 -13.83 -40.36 4.49
N GLU A 229 -13.13 -39.53 5.27
CA GLU A 229 -13.21 -38.07 5.19
C GLU A 229 -11.81 -37.42 5.18
N PRO A 230 -11.66 -36.26 4.53
CA PRO A 230 -10.39 -35.54 4.45
C PRO A 230 -10.01 -34.86 5.78
N GLY A 231 -8.73 -34.54 5.94
CA GLY A 231 -8.18 -33.85 7.11
C GLY A 231 -7.04 -34.61 7.81
N GLY A 232 -6.90 -35.91 7.55
CA GLY A 232 -5.85 -36.74 8.15
C GLY A 232 -5.78 -36.60 9.67
N MET A 233 -4.59 -36.37 10.23
CA MET A 233 -4.41 -36.18 11.68
C MET A 233 -5.21 -35.00 12.27
N LEU A 234 -5.58 -33.99 11.48
CA LEU A 234 -6.44 -32.91 11.97
C LEU A 234 -7.86 -33.43 12.28
N ARG A 235 -8.37 -34.36 11.47
CA ARG A 235 -9.69 -34.97 11.69
C ARG A 235 -9.62 -36.08 12.73
N TYR A 236 -8.68 -36.99 12.58
CA TYR A 236 -8.68 -38.26 13.32
C TYR A 236 -7.72 -38.27 14.52
N GLY A 237 -6.84 -37.27 14.64
CA GLY A 237 -5.87 -37.16 15.73
C GLY A 237 -6.12 -36.01 16.70
N ILE A 238 -7.02 -35.07 16.37
CA ILE A 238 -7.36 -33.93 17.22
C ILE A 238 -8.84 -33.99 17.63
N PRO A 239 -9.17 -34.00 18.94
CA PRO A 239 -10.55 -34.02 19.43
C PRO A 239 -11.36 -32.76 19.09
N ALA A 240 -12.69 -32.91 19.00
CA ALA A 240 -13.61 -31.84 18.61
C ALA A 240 -13.64 -30.63 19.58
N TYR A 241 -13.34 -30.83 20.86
CA TYR A 241 -13.27 -29.73 21.85
C TYR A 241 -12.11 -28.76 21.57
N ARG A 242 -11.12 -29.17 20.76
CA ARG A 242 -10.02 -28.33 20.28
C ARG A 242 -10.22 -27.88 18.84
N LEU A 243 -10.63 -28.81 17.99
CA LEU A 243 -10.85 -28.55 16.56
C LEU A 243 -12.21 -29.09 16.15
N PRO A 244 -13.25 -28.23 16.17
CA PRO A 244 -14.56 -28.57 15.65
C PRO A 244 -14.47 -29.08 14.20
N LYS A 245 -15.26 -30.10 13.87
CA LYS A 245 -15.16 -30.79 12.56
C LYS A 245 -15.73 -29.95 11.43
N ASP A 246 -16.80 -29.20 11.71
CA ASP A 246 -17.41 -28.20 10.84
C ASP A 246 -16.43 -27.10 10.41
N VAL A 247 -15.57 -26.63 11.33
CA VAL A 247 -14.51 -25.66 11.01
C VAL A 247 -13.50 -26.25 10.02
N LEU A 248 -13.08 -27.51 10.23
CA LEU A 248 -12.19 -28.21 9.30
C LEU A 248 -12.88 -28.46 7.95
N ASP A 249 -14.13 -28.88 7.95
CA ASP A 249 -14.93 -29.12 6.75
C ASP A 249 -15.08 -27.86 5.91
N LEU A 250 -15.27 -26.70 6.54
CA LEU A 250 -15.33 -25.42 5.84
C LEU A 250 -14.05 -25.13 5.06
N GLU A 251 -12.88 -25.23 5.69
CA GLU A 251 -11.61 -24.92 5.02
C GLU A 251 -11.23 -25.99 3.98
N VAL A 252 -11.55 -27.26 4.22
CA VAL A 252 -11.40 -28.31 3.19
C VAL A 252 -12.32 -28.02 2.01
N LYS A 253 -13.59 -27.68 2.24
CA LYS A 253 -14.52 -27.32 1.17
C LYS A 253 -13.99 -26.16 0.33
N GLN A 254 -13.44 -25.12 0.96
CA GLN A 254 -12.83 -24.00 0.23
C GLN A 254 -11.68 -24.45 -0.69
N ILE A 255 -10.89 -25.46 -0.30
CA ILE A 255 -9.85 -26.04 -1.17
C ILE A 255 -10.49 -26.83 -2.31
N LEU A 256 -11.53 -27.63 -2.04
CA LEU A 256 -12.23 -28.41 -3.06
C LEU A 256 -12.96 -27.53 -4.08
N ASP A 257 -13.52 -26.40 -3.64
CA ASP A 257 -14.17 -25.39 -4.49
C ASP A 257 -13.20 -24.76 -5.52
N LEU A 258 -11.88 -24.96 -5.37
CA LEU A 258 -10.88 -24.68 -6.41
C LEU A 258 -10.83 -25.74 -7.52
N GLY A 259 -11.82 -26.63 -7.60
CA GLY A 259 -11.87 -27.70 -8.59
C GLY A 259 -10.86 -28.82 -8.33
N VAL A 260 -10.52 -29.06 -7.06
CA VAL A 260 -9.73 -30.22 -6.62
C VAL A 260 -10.66 -31.41 -6.46
N THR A 261 -10.33 -32.54 -7.07
CA THR A 261 -11.14 -33.76 -6.95
C THR A 261 -10.69 -34.58 -5.75
N LEU A 262 -11.59 -34.87 -4.81
CA LEU A 262 -11.30 -35.73 -3.67
C LEU A 262 -11.84 -37.14 -3.89
N LYS A 263 -10.99 -38.15 -3.65
CA LYS A 263 -11.31 -39.58 -3.73
C LYS A 263 -11.01 -40.24 -2.39
N THR A 264 -12.04 -40.43 -1.57
CA THR A 264 -11.92 -41.04 -0.24
C THR A 264 -11.99 -42.57 -0.31
N ASN A 265 -11.62 -43.24 0.79
CA ASN A 265 -11.53 -44.70 0.90
C ASN A 265 -10.60 -45.35 -0.14
N GLN A 266 -9.62 -44.63 -0.67
CA GLN A 266 -8.64 -45.13 -1.63
C GLN A 266 -7.22 -45.08 -1.04
N ALA A 267 -6.66 -46.25 -0.74
CA ALA A 267 -5.36 -46.42 -0.12
C ALA A 267 -4.31 -46.89 -1.14
N LEU A 268 -3.14 -46.26 -1.07
CA LEU A 268 -1.96 -46.65 -1.84
C LEU A 268 -1.54 -48.09 -1.50
N GLY A 269 -1.28 -48.91 -2.52
CA GLY A 269 -0.93 -50.32 -2.39
C GLY A 269 -2.12 -51.28 -2.27
N ARG A 270 -3.34 -50.77 -2.01
CA ARG A 270 -4.58 -51.56 -2.01
C ARG A 270 -5.44 -51.27 -3.24
N ASP A 271 -5.76 -50.00 -3.47
CA ASP A 271 -6.72 -49.58 -4.50
C ASP A 271 -6.02 -49.03 -5.76
N PHE A 272 -4.79 -48.54 -5.62
CA PHE A 272 -3.95 -48.07 -6.72
C PHE A 272 -2.46 -48.14 -6.33
N THR A 273 -1.58 -48.07 -7.32
CA THR A 273 -0.12 -48.03 -7.14
C THR A 273 0.47 -46.76 -7.76
N LEU A 274 1.73 -46.43 -7.42
CA LEU A 274 2.41 -45.27 -7.99
C LEU A 274 2.55 -45.38 -9.51
N PHE A 275 2.91 -46.56 -10.02
CA PHE A 275 3.04 -46.80 -11.45
C PHE A 275 1.70 -46.72 -12.17
N ASN A 276 0.61 -47.21 -11.55
CA ASN A 276 -0.74 -47.04 -12.10
C ASN A 276 -1.13 -45.56 -12.26
N LEU A 277 -0.76 -44.70 -11.31
CA LEU A 277 -0.98 -43.25 -11.45
C LEU A 277 -0.16 -42.69 -12.62
N LYS A 278 1.11 -43.08 -12.77
CA LYS A 278 1.90 -42.65 -13.93
C LYS A 278 1.24 -43.04 -15.26
N GLN A 279 0.73 -44.28 -15.36
CA GLN A 279 0.00 -44.76 -16.55
C GLN A 279 -1.34 -44.03 -16.80
N LYS A 280 -2.02 -43.57 -15.75
CA LYS A 280 -3.24 -42.74 -15.84
C LYS A 280 -2.96 -41.31 -16.33
N GLY A 281 -1.71 -40.98 -16.65
CA GLY A 281 -1.33 -39.70 -17.24
C GLY A 281 -1.10 -38.58 -16.22
N TYR A 282 -0.81 -38.88 -14.96
CA TYR A 282 -0.36 -37.86 -14.02
C TYR A 282 1.09 -37.47 -14.31
N ASP A 283 1.34 -36.17 -14.45
CA ASP A 283 2.66 -35.63 -14.76
C ASP A 283 3.59 -35.69 -13.53
N ALA A 284 3.03 -35.48 -12.32
CA ALA A 284 3.73 -35.59 -11.04
C ALA A 284 2.82 -36.18 -9.95
N VAL A 285 3.43 -36.72 -8.88
CA VAL A 285 2.71 -37.24 -7.71
C VAL A 285 3.35 -36.71 -6.41
N PHE A 286 2.51 -36.29 -5.47
CA PHE A 286 2.89 -35.88 -4.13
C PHE A 286 2.46 -36.91 -3.07
N LEU A 287 3.37 -37.30 -2.18
CA LEU A 287 3.16 -38.25 -1.09
C LEU A 287 3.05 -37.49 0.25
N GLY A 288 1.84 -37.47 0.81
CA GLY A 288 1.49 -36.86 2.10
C GLY A 288 0.73 -37.81 3.02
N VAL A 289 1.08 -39.10 3.03
CA VAL A 289 0.33 -40.18 3.69
C VAL A 289 0.33 -40.15 5.22
N GLY A 290 1.16 -39.32 5.86
CA GLY A 290 1.20 -39.14 7.32
C GLY A 290 1.85 -40.31 8.09
N ALA A 291 1.91 -40.18 9.42
CA ALA A 291 2.48 -41.18 10.34
C ALA A 291 1.39 -41.88 11.18
N TRP A 292 0.67 -42.82 10.59
CA TRP A 292 -0.51 -43.46 11.21
C TRP A 292 -0.20 -44.62 12.17
N ALA A 293 1.04 -45.08 12.26
CA ALA A 293 1.42 -46.17 13.16
C ALA A 293 2.00 -45.64 14.48
N SER A 294 1.82 -46.38 15.57
CA SER A 294 2.36 -46.02 16.88
C SER A 294 3.64 -46.78 17.22
N SER A 295 4.53 -46.10 17.93
CA SER A 295 5.66 -46.75 18.59
C SER A 295 5.18 -47.65 19.73
N LYS A 296 5.73 -48.86 19.81
CA LYS A 296 5.52 -49.76 20.95
C LYS A 296 6.31 -49.30 22.19
N MET A 297 5.76 -49.52 23.38
CA MET A 297 6.41 -49.34 24.69
C MET A 297 7.58 -50.32 24.88
N ARG A 298 7.51 -51.49 24.21
CA ARG A 298 8.51 -52.57 24.27
C ARG A 298 8.67 -53.15 25.68
N VAL A 299 7.55 -53.32 26.37
CA VAL A 299 7.47 -53.95 27.68
C VAL A 299 6.73 -55.29 27.59
N PRO A 300 7.04 -56.29 28.43
CA PRO A 300 6.27 -57.53 28.46
C PRO A 300 4.79 -57.27 28.78
N GLY A 301 3.88 -57.98 28.10
CA GLY A 301 2.43 -57.87 28.30
C GLY A 301 1.73 -56.74 27.53
N GLU A 302 2.45 -55.98 26.69
CA GLU A 302 1.89 -54.83 25.94
C GLU A 302 0.74 -55.18 24.96
N GLU A 303 0.59 -56.44 24.57
CA GLU A 303 -0.48 -56.90 23.65
C GLU A 303 -1.78 -57.32 24.38
N ALA A 304 -1.87 -57.12 25.70
CA ALA A 304 -3.04 -57.46 26.50
C ALA A 304 -4.27 -56.60 26.14
N GLU A 305 -5.47 -57.16 26.29
CA GLU A 305 -6.73 -56.46 26.10
C GLU A 305 -6.83 -55.28 27.10
N GLY A 306 -7.20 -54.10 26.59
CA GLY A 306 -7.23 -52.85 27.36
C GLY A 306 -5.96 -52.01 27.26
N VAL A 307 -4.91 -52.51 26.59
CA VAL A 307 -3.78 -51.68 26.13
C VAL A 307 -4.09 -51.15 24.73
N LEU A 308 -4.25 -49.84 24.60
CA LEU A 308 -4.61 -49.14 23.37
C LEU A 308 -3.42 -48.32 22.85
N SER A 309 -3.28 -48.25 21.53
CA SER A 309 -2.44 -47.21 20.91
C SER A 309 -3.15 -45.86 21.01
N GLY A 310 -2.40 -44.79 21.32
CA GLY A 310 -2.96 -43.43 21.35
C GLY A 310 -3.51 -42.96 20.00
N ILE A 311 -2.86 -43.32 18.89
CA ILE A 311 -3.35 -42.98 17.54
C ILE A 311 -4.62 -43.76 17.24
N GLU A 312 -4.65 -45.06 17.55
CA GLU A 312 -5.83 -45.89 17.28
C GLU A 312 -7.02 -45.48 18.15
N PHE A 313 -6.76 -45.12 19.41
CA PHE A 313 -7.76 -44.59 20.33
C PHE A 313 -8.42 -43.32 19.75
N LEU A 314 -7.62 -42.32 19.38
CA LEU A 314 -8.14 -41.07 18.82
C LEU A 314 -8.77 -41.27 17.44
N ARG A 315 -8.21 -42.16 16.60
CA ARG A 315 -8.78 -42.50 15.29
C ARG A 315 -10.15 -43.15 15.44
N ASN A 316 -10.28 -44.13 16.33
CA ASN A 316 -11.55 -44.81 16.60
C ASN A 316 -12.58 -43.82 17.17
N PHE A 317 -12.16 -42.94 18.07
CA PHE A 317 -13.01 -41.83 18.53
C PHE A 317 -13.48 -40.94 17.37
N GLY A 318 -12.56 -40.51 16.50
CA GLY A 318 -12.86 -39.68 15.34
C GLY A 318 -13.76 -40.34 14.29
N LEU A 319 -13.76 -41.68 14.23
CA LEU A 319 -14.68 -42.47 13.40
C LEU A 319 -16.06 -42.68 14.05
N GLY A 320 -16.27 -42.18 15.27
CA GLY A 320 -17.51 -42.37 16.01
C GLY A 320 -17.68 -43.79 16.56
N HIS A 321 -16.60 -44.57 16.67
CA HIS A 321 -16.67 -45.89 17.30
C HIS A 321 -16.92 -45.72 18.81
N PRO A 322 -17.81 -46.51 19.42
CA PRO A 322 -18.07 -46.43 20.85
C PRO A 322 -16.82 -46.79 21.65
N LEU A 323 -16.43 -45.91 22.59
CA LEU A 323 -15.32 -46.12 23.51
C LEU A 323 -15.87 -46.22 24.94
N SER A 324 -16.04 -47.44 25.46
CA SER A 324 -16.54 -47.68 26.82
C SER A 324 -15.39 -47.69 27.84
N LEU A 325 -14.80 -46.52 28.08
CA LEU A 325 -13.80 -46.36 29.14
C LEU A 325 -14.46 -46.29 30.52
N HIS A 326 -13.81 -46.88 31.52
CA HIS A 326 -14.25 -46.87 32.91
C HIS A 326 -13.03 -47.07 33.83
N GLY A 327 -13.19 -46.75 35.11
CA GLY A 327 -12.12 -46.90 36.09
C GLY A 327 -10.92 -45.98 35.81
N THR A 328 -9.74 -46.38 36.28
CA THR A 328 -8.49 -45.64 36.11
C THR A 328 -7.84 -45.95 34.75
N VAL A 329 -7.53 -44.91 33.98
CA VAL A 329 -6.82 -45.00 32.68
C VAL A 329 -5.41 -44.41 32.82
N LEU A 330 -4.38 -45.15 32.40
CA LEU A 330 -3.01 -44.67 32.37
C LEU A 330 -2.60 -44.30 30.95
N VAL A 331 -2.11 -43.08 30.73
CA VAL A 331 -1.58 -42.65 29.44
C VAL A 331 -0.06 -42.56 29.51
N VAL A 332 0.64 -43.40 28.74
CA VAL A 332 2.10 -43.43 28.75
C VAL A 332 2.64 -42.55 27.63
N GLY A 333 3.21 -41.40 27.97
CA GLY A 333 3.70 -40.42 27.00
C GLY A 333 3.78 -39.01 27.57
N GLY A 334 4.23 -38.05 26.74
CA GLY A 334 4.30 -36.64 27.17
C GLY A 334 4.19 -35.61 26.04
N GLY A 335 3.84 -36.05 24.82
CA GLY A 335 3.57 -35.16 23.68
C GLY A 335 2.09 -34.77 23.60
N ASN A 336 1.72 -33.93 22.63
CA ASN A 336 0.34 -33.43 22.47
C ASN A 336 -0.68 -34.58 22.33
N THR A 337 -0.35 -35.64 21.58
CA THR A 337 -1.20 -36.85 21.49
C THR A 337 -1.49 -37.47 22.86
N ALA A 338 -0.54 -37.46 23.79
CA ALA A 338 -0.77 -38.00 25.13
C ALA A 338 -1.75 -37.13 25.93
N ILE A 339 -1.66 -35.79 25.80
CA ILE A 339 -2.59 -34.86 26.42
C ILE A 339 -3.99 -35.02 25.83
N ASP A 340 -4.11 -35.11 24.50
CA ASP A 340 -5.39 -35.30 23.81
C ASP A 340 -6.03 -36.66 24.19
N CYS A 341 -5.23 -37.73 24.29
CA CYS A 341 -5.70 -39.03 24.78
C CYS A 341 -6.22 -38.93 26.22
N ALA A 342 -5.49 -38.26 27.12
CA ALA A 342 -5.86 -38.15 28.52
C ALA A 342 -7.15 -37.35 28.73
N ARG A 343 -7.26 -36.18 28.08
CA ARG A 343 -8.44 -35.31 28.16
C ARG A 343 -9.66 -35.92 27.48
N THR A 344 -9.46 -36.67 26.40
CA THR A 344 -10.54 -37.45 25.74
C THR A 344 -10.99 -38.61 26.61
N ALA A 345 -10.07 -39.34 27.25
CA ALA A 345 -10.40 -40.45 28.14
C ALA A 345 -11.27 -40.00 29.33
N LEU A 346 -10.99 -38.83 29.92
CA LEU A 346 -11.84 -38.23 30.96
C LEU A 346 -13.28 -38.03 30.47
N ARG A 347 -13.45 -37.44 29.28
CA ARG A 347 -14.76 -37.18 28.66
C ARG A 347 -15.50 -38.45 28.21
N CYS A 348 -14.77 -39.54 28.00
CA CYS A 348 -15.31 -40.84 27.61
C CYS A 348 -15.65 -41.74 28.81
N GLY A 349 -15.65 -41.23 30.05
CA GLY A 349 -16.16 -41.93 31.23
C GLY A 349 -15.11 -42.54 32.17
N ALA A 350 -13.82 -42.25 31.98
CA ALA A 350 -12.79 -42.62 32.95
C ALA A 350 -13.01 -41.90 34.29
N SER A 351 -12.96 -42.63 35.41
CA SER A 351 -13.12 -42.04 36.75
C SER A 351 -11.84 -41.34 37.22
N GLU A 352 -10.69 -41.76 36.71
CA GLU A 352 -9.39 -41.14 36.96
C GLU A 352 -8.49 -41.34 35.74
N VAL A 353 -7.75 -40.31 35.33
CA VAL A 353 -6.75 -40.40 34.27
C VAL A 353 -5.41 -39.94 34.79
N ARG A 354 -4.36 -40.74 34.55
CA ARG A 354 -2.98 -40.43 34.96
C ARG A 354 -2.03 -40.51 33.78
N ILE A 355 -1.20 -39.48 33.59
CA ILE A 355 -0.13 -39.48 32.58
C ILE A 355 1.17 -39.99 33.22
N VAL A 356 1.70 -41.07 32.70
CA VAL A 356 2.99 -41.65 33.10
C VAL A 356 4.08 -41.12 32.17
N TYR A 357 5.00 -40.32 32.72
CA TYR A 357 6.04 -39.67 31.92
C TYR A 357 7.44 -39.83 32.54
N ARG A 358 8.38 -40.32 31.72
CA ARG A 358 9.74 -40.68 32.14
C ARG A 358 10.67 -39.51 32.47
N ARG A 359 10.26 -38.26 32.27
CA ARG A 359 11.04 -37.04 32.56
C ARG A 359 10.20 -36.08 33.43
N THR A 360 10.71 -34.88 33.70
CA THR A 360 9.95 -33.87 34.44
C THR A 360 9.07 -33.04 33.50
N ARG A 361 8.21 -32.19 34.07
CA ARG A 361 7.37 -31.24 33.34
C ARG A 361 8.16 -30.40 32.34
N ALA A 362 9.36 -29.93 32.71
CA ALA A 362 10.16 -29.04 31.87
C ALA A 362 10.61 -29.68 30.54
N GLU A 363 10.75 -31.01 30.49
CA GLU A 363 11.13 -31.72 29.26
C GLU A 363 9.95 -32.32 28.51
N MET A 364 8.70 -32.07 28.91
CA MET A 364 7.50 -32.53 28.17
C MET A 364 7.42 -31.83 26.80
N PRO A 365 7.27 -32.59 25.70
CA PRO A 365 7.09 -32.00 24.38
C PRO A 365 5.72 -31.33 24.15
N ALA A 366 4.71 -31.66 24.97
CA ALA A 366 3.39 -31.08 24.83
C ALA A 366 3.38 -29.57 25.11
N ASN A 367 2.44 -28.85 24.51
CA ASN A 367 2.29 -27.42 24.72
C ASN A 367 1.99 -27.12 26.20
N ALA A 368 2.69 -26.15 26.80
CA ALA A 368 2.59 -25.83 28.22
C ALA A 368 1.16 -25.44 28.65
N ALA A 369 0.44 -24.72 27.78
CA ALA A 369 -0.96 -24.38 28.00
C ALA A 369 -1.85 -25.63 28.07
N GLU A 370 -1.64 -26.60 27.18
CA GLU A 370 -2.42 -27.84 27.15
C GLU A 370 -2.13 -28.75 28.36
N ILE A 371 -0.89 -28.74 28.85
CA ILE A 371 -0.53 -29.43 30.11
C ILE A 371 -1.30 -28.79 31.27
N HIS A 372 -1.33 -27.46 31.34
CA HIS A 372 -2.06 -26.75 32.39
C HIS A 372 -3.57 -27.01 32.33
N ASP A 373 -4.19 -26.96 31.15
CA ASP A 373 -5.61 -27.26 30.98
C ASP A 373 -5.96 -28.69 31.40
N ALA A 374 -5.08 -29.66 31.10
CA ALA A 374 -5.27 -31.04 31.51
C ALA A 374 -5.24 -31.20 33.03
N GLU A 375 -4.33 -30.49 33.72
CA GLU A 375 -4.28 -30.44 35.19
C GLU A 375 -5.56 -29.83 35.78
N GLU A 376 -6.04 -28.71 35.22
CA GLU A 376 -7.29 -28.06 35.66
C GLU A 376 -8.52 -28.98 35.47
N GLU A 377 -8.52 -29.81 34.43
CA GLU A 377 -9.57 -30.80 34.17
C GLU A 377 -9.47 -32.05 35.06
N GLY A 378 -8.40 -32.18 35.88
CA GLY A 378 -8.22 -33.28 36.83
C GLY A 378 -7.32 -34.43 36.36
N VAL A 379 -6.58 -34.27 35.24
CA VAL A 379 -5.55 -35.23 34.83
C VAL A 379 -4.38 -35.18 35.81
N LYS A 380 -4.00 -36.34 36.36
CA LYS A 380 -2.85 -36.46 37.27
C LYS A 380 -1.58 -36.78 36.48
N PHE A 381 -0.42 -36.29 36.95
CA PHE A 381 0.87 -36.51 36.29
C PHE A 381 1.83 -37.29 37.19
N ASP A 382 2.27 -38.44 36.71
CA ASP A 382 3.32 -39.27 37.30
C ASP A 382 4.64 -39.01 36.55
N PHE A 383 5.33 -37.94 36.94
CA PHE A 383 6.65 -37.61 36.41
C PHE A 383 7.72 -38.58 36.88
N LEU A 384 8.87 -38.59 36.18
CA LEU A 384 10.02 -39.43 36.49
C LEU A 384 9.62 -40.90 36.68
N THR A 385 8.69 -41.37 35.86
CA THR A 385 8.10 -42.71 35.97
C THR A 385 8.07 -43.34 34.58
N ALA A 386 8.57 -44.57 34.44
CA ALA A 386 8.58 -45.29 33.17
C ALA A 386 8.04 -46.71 33.34
N PRO A 387 7.27 -47.25 32.38
CA PRO A 387 6.75 -48.60 32.45
C PRO A 387 7.86 -49.64 32.30
N THR A 388 7.74 -50.75 33.04
CA THR A 388 8.61 -51.93 32.93
C THR A 388 7.87 -53.15 32.43
N ARG A 389 6.60 -53.34 32.83
CA ARG A 389 5.78 -54.50 32.47
C ARG A 389 4.27 -54.22 32.62
N VAL A 390 3.46 -54.71 31.69
CA VAL A 390 2.00 -54.73 31.82
C VAL A 390 1.57 -55.99 32.58
N ILE A 391 0.70 -55.82 33.59
CA ILE A 391 0.15 -56.92 34.39
C ILE A 391 -1.28 -57.16 33.92
N ALA A 392 -1.54 -58.38 33.45
CA ALA A 392 -2.84 -58.79 32.93
C ALA A 392 -3.35 -60.07 33.60
N GLU A 393 -4.65 -60.12 33.85
CA GLU A 393 -5.39 -61.29 34.33
C GLU A 393 -6.35 -61.71 33.21
N GLU A 394 -6.41 -63.00 32.87
CA GLU A 394 -7.26 -63.51 31.76
C GLU A 394 -7.09 -62.73 30.45
N ASN A 395 -5.85 -62.31 30.14
CA ASN A 395 -5.48 -61.48 28.99
C ASN A 395 -6.02 -60.03 29.00
N ARG A 396 -6.58 -59.55 30.11
CA ARG A 396 -7.02 -58.15 30.30
C ARG A 396 -6.14 -57.41 31.29
N VAL A 397 -5.78 -56.17 30.99
CA VAL A 397 -4.93 -55.34 31.85
C VAL A 397 -5.60 -55.03 33.20
N VAL A 398 -4.85 -55.17 34.29
CA VAL A 398 -5.28 -54.84 35.66
C VAL A 398 -4.34 -53.87 36.37
N ALA A 399 -3.07 -53.79 35.93
CA ALA A 399 -2.08 -52.84 36.45
C ALA A 399 -0.91 -52.62 35.47
N LEU A 400 -0.20 -51.51 35.66
CA LEU A 400 1.08 -51.21 35.01
C LEU A 400 2.19 -51.18 36.06
N GLU A 401 3.20 -52.03 35.88
CA GLU A 401 4.43 -51.97 36.66
C GLU A 401 5.33 -50.86 36.08
N CYS A 402 5.76 -49.97 36.96
CA CYS A 402 6.57 -48.80 36.63
C CYS A 402 7.80 -48.76 37.53
N GLN A 403 8.85 -48.11 37.06
CA GLN A 403 10.06 -47.80 37.84
C GLN A 403 10.25 -46.29 37.93
N ARG A 404 10.94 -45.84 38.99
CA ARG A 404 11.34 -44.42 39.13
C ARG A 404 12.54 -44.11 38.23
N MET A 405 12.59 -42.87 37.76
CA MET A 405 13.62 -42.34 36.89
C MET A 405 14.33 -41.15 37.54
N VAL A 406 15.58 -40.92 37.17
CA VAL A 406 16.32 -39.67 37.46
C VAL A 406 16.79 -39.04 36.16
N LEU A 407 16.99 -37.72 36.15
CA LEU A 407 17.53 -37.03 34.98
C LEU A 407 19.06 -37.12 34.95
N GLY A 408 19.60 -37.67 33.87
CA GLY A 408 21.01 -37.61 33.51
C GLY A 408 21.36 -36.35 32.72
N GLU A 409 22.46 -36.43 31.99
CA GLU A 409 22.94 -35.34 31.13
C GLU A 409 21.97 -35.04 29.97
N PRO A 410 21.90 -33.77 29.50
CA PRO A 410 21.22 -33.41 28.27
C PRO A 410 21.69 -34.25 27.08
N ASP A 411 20.74 -34.74 26.27
CA ASP A 411 21.03 -35.31 24.97
C ASP A 411 21.33 -34.22 23.93
N ARG A 412 21.62 -34.60 22.67
CA ARG A 412 21.90 -33.67 21.57
C ARG A 412 20.74 -32.69 21.27
N SER A 413 19.53 -32.99 21.73
CA SER A 413 18.36 -32.10 21.61
C SER A 413 18.24 -31.11 22.77
N GLY A 414 19.19 -31.15 23.73
CA GLY A 414 19.16 -30.35 24.95
C GLY A 414 18.26 -30.93 26.05
N ARG A 415 17.59 -32.07 25.81
CA ARG A 415 16.67 -32.68 26.78
C ARG A 415 17.42 -33.66 27.67
N ARG A 416 17.20 -33.59 28.98
CA ARG A 416 17.87 -34.49 29.92
C ARG A 416 17.47 -35.94 29.70
N SER A 417 18.45 -36.83 29.68
CA SER A 417 18.25 -38.27 29.44
C SER A 417 17.68 -38.95 30.69
N PRO A 418 16.55 -39.67 30.61
CA PRO A 418 16.01 -40.37 31.77
C PRO A 418 16.84 -41.62 32.06
N LYS A 419 17.23 -41.82 33.33
CA LYS A 419 17.96 -43.00 33.80
C LYS A 419 17.13 -43.77 34.83
N PRO A 420 17.05 -45.11 34.73
CA PRO A 420 16.33 -45.94 35.70
C PRO A 420 16.96 -45.87 37.09
N VAL A 421 16.13 -45.93 38.13
CA VAL A 421 16.57 -46.20 39.51
C VAL A 421 16.31 -47.68 39.81
N PRO A 422 17.34 -48.54 39.84
CA PRO A 422 17.16 -49.96 40.11
C PRO A 422 16.50 -50.21 41.48
N GLY A 423 15.57 -51.17 41.57
CA GLY A 423 14.90 -51.53 42.84
C GLY A 423 13.78 -50.58 43.26
N SER A 424 13.32 -49.71 42.35
CA SER A 424 12.26 -48.72 42.60
C SER A 424 10.93 -49.09 41.93
N GLU A 425 10.75 -50.36 41.57
CA GLU A 425 9.58 -50.86 40.86
C GLU A 425 8.33 -50.83 41.75
N PHE A 426 7.21 -50.36 41.19
CA PHE A 426 5.92 -50.28 41.86
C PHE A 426 4.78 -50.46 40.85
N GLN A 427 3.60 -50.84 41.32
CA GLN A 427 2.44 -51.09 40.46
C GLN A 427 1.40 -49.98 40.58
N ILE A 428 0.85 -49.56 39.44
CA ILE A 428 -0.29 -48.64 39.36
C ILE A 428 -1.48 -49.44 38.82
N LYS A 429 -2.53 -49.63 39.62
CA LYS A 429 -3.76 -50.33 39.20
C LYS A 429 -4.51 -49.52 38.15
N CYS A 430 -4.95 -50.17 37.08
CA CYS A 430 -5.66 -49.52 35.98
C CYS A 430 -6.51 -50.50 35.18
N ALA A 431 -7.61 -50.00 34.60
CA ALA A 431 -8.47 -50.76 33.70
C ALA A 431 -8.03 -50.64 32.23
N PHE A 432 -7.34 -49.55 31.88
CA PHE A 432 -6.84 -49.30 30.54
C PHE A 432 -5.47 -48.62 30.55
N ILE A 433 -4.68 -48.91 29.52
CA ILE A 433 -3.41 -48.22 29.25
C ILE A 433 -3.45 -47.67 27.83
N ILE A 434 -3.13 -46.39 27.64
CA ILE A 434 -3.00 -45.77 26.33
C ILE A 434 -1.52 -45.45 26.07
N SER A 435 -0.90 -46.16 25.13
CA SER A 435 0.48 -45.93 24.70
C SER A 435 0.57 -44.77 23.70
N ALA A 436 1.12 -43.64 24.13
CA ALA A 436 1.28 -42.41 23.34
C ALA A 436 2.77 -42.00 23.26
N ILE A 437 3.64 -42.95 22.90
CA ILE A 437 5.12 -42.80 22.94
C ILE A 437 5.71 -42.31 21.60
N GLY A 438 4.88 -42.03 20.59
CA GLY A 438 5.29 -41.42 19.33
C GLY A 438 4.67 -42.09 18.11
N GLN A 439 4.77 -41.40 16.97
CA GLN A 439 4.20 -41.85 15.70
C GLN A 439 5.32 -42.31 14.75
N VAL A 440 5.04 -43.35 13.98
CA VAL A 440 5.94 -43.88 12.95
C VAL A 440 5.22 -44.05 11.62
N THR A 441 5.99 -43.96 10.54
CA THR A 441 5.49 -44.08 9.17
C THR A 441 5.39 -45.54 8.78
N ARG A 442 4.30 -45.92 8.11
CA ARG A 442 4.15 -47.24 7.49
C ARG A 442 4.11 -47.07 5.97
N LEU A 443 5.21 -47.43 5.32
CA LEU A 443 5.44 -47.22 3.90
C LEU A 443 5.03 -48.43 3.05
N ALA A 444 3.81 -48.94 3.26
CA ALA A 444 3.30 -50.05 2.46
C ALA A 444 2.87 -49.57 1.05
N GLY A 445 3.12 -50.36 0.01
CA GLY A 445 2.67 -50.06 -1.36
C GLY A 445 3.59 -49.16 -2.18
N LEU A 446 4.84 -48.98 -1.75
CA LEU A 446 5.85 -48.17 -2.47
C LEU A 446 6.78 -48.99 -3.39
N ASP A 447 6.61 -50.31 -3.45
CA ASP A 447 7.54 -51.23 -4.11
C ASP A 447 7.23 -51.47 -5.61
N ASP A 448 6.13 -50.91 -6.12
CA ASP A 448 5.64 -51.08 -7.52
C ASP A 448 6.22 -50.01 -8.46
N LEU A 449 7.49 -49.64 -8.29
CA LEU A 449 8.19 -48.74 -9.21
C LEU A 449 8.94 -49.57 -10.28
N PRO A 450 9.18 -48.99 -11.48
CA PRO A 450 10.01 -49.65 -12.49
C PRO A 450 11.37 -50.08 -11.91
N PRO A 451 11.99 -51.18 -12.36
CA PRO A 451 13.27 -51.66 -11.81
C PRO A 451 14.41 -50.63 -11.83
N THR A 452 14.31 -49.61 -12.68
CA THR A 452 15.26 -48.50 -12.82
C THR A 452 15.07 -47.38 -11.80
N GLU A 453 13.97 -47.36 -11.05
CA GLU A 453 13.60 -46.33 -10.08
C GLU A 453 13.44 -46.95 -8.68
N LYS A 454 14.06 -46.36 -7.66
CA LYS A 454 13.94 -46.82 -6.27
C LYS A 454 13.83 -45.65 -5.32
N LEU A 455 12.85 -45.69 -4.43
CA LEU A 455 12.72 -44.73 -3.34
C LEU A 455 13.74 -45.02 -2.25
N GLU A 456 14.46 -43.98 -1.85
CA GLU A 456 15.40 -44.05 -0.74
C GLU A 456 14.71 -43.75 0.59
N LEU A 457 15.11 -44.48 1.63
CA LEU A 457 14.63 -44.28 3.01
C LEU A 457 15.75 -43.72 3.88
N THR A 458 15.37 -42.87 4.82
CA THR A 458 16.29 -42.39 5.85
C THR A 458 16.57 -43.49 6.88
N ARG A 459 17.55 -43.24 7.76
CA ARG A 459 17.85 -44.13 8.91
C ARG A 459 16.64 -44.36 9.84
N ASN A 460 15.70 -43.42 9.85
CA ASN A 460 14.50 -43.45 10.68
C ASN A 460 13.30 -44.12 9.98
N GLN A 461 13.51 -44.78 8.84
CA GLN A 461 12.44 -45.41 8.04
C GLN A 461 11.38 -44.42 7.53
N THR A 462 11.78 -43.16 7.30
CA THR A 462 10.99 -42.13 6.60
C THR A 462 11.49 -41.96 5.16
N LEU A 463 10.73 -41.30 4.28
CA LEU A 463 11.17 -41.04 2.90
C LEU A 463 12.32 -40.04 2.85
N ALA A 464 13.38 -40.36 2.11
CA ALA A 464 14.46 -39.43 1.81
C ALA A 464 14.04 -38.49 0.67
N VAL A 465 14.21 -37.18 0.90
CA VAL A 465 13.92 -36.13 -0.07
C VAL A 465 14.97 -35.03 0.00
N ASP A 466 15.10 -34.24 -1.06
CA ASP A 466 15.72 -32.91 -0.95
C ASP A 466 14.88 -32.04 -0.01
N GLU A 467 15.47 -31.57 1.10
CA GLU A 467 14.76 -30.84 2.15
C GLU A 467 14.16 -29.50 1.68
N ARG A 468 14.66 -28.93 0.57
CA ARG A 468 14.24 -27.63 0.06
C ARG A 468 13.15 -27.76 -1.00
N THR A 469 13.12 -28.86 -1.76
CA THR A 469 12.15 -29.10 -2.84
C THR A 469 11.10 -30.15 -2.49
N GLY A 470 11.39 -31.07 -1.58
CA GLY A 470 10.58 -32.26 -1.31
C GLY A 470 10.66 -33.32 -2.41
N GLN A 471 11.56 -33.18 -3.39
CA GLN A 471 11.75 -34.16 -4.45
C GLN A 471 12.43 -35.41 -3.90
N THR A 472 11.93 -36.59 -4.28
CA THR A 472 12.52 -37.88 -3.90
C THR A 472 13.66 -38.27 -4.86
N SER A 473 14.24 -39.47 -4.69
CA SER A 473 15.16 -40.07 -5.67
C SER A 473 14.52 -40.36 -7.04
N VAL A 474 13.20 -40.24 -7.17
CA VAL A 474 12.45 -40.39 -8.42
C VAL A 474 11.93 -39.02 -8.87
N GLU A 475 12.30 -38.58 -10.07
CA GLU A 475 12.16 -37.18 -10.51
C GLU A 475 10.72 -36.64 -10.46
N TRP A 476 9.74 -37.48 -10.80
CA TRP A 476 8.32 -37.13 -10.85
C TRP A 476 7.57 -37.37 -9.52
N LEU A 477 8.27 -37.82 -8.48
CA LEU A 477 7.73 -38.10 -7.14
C LEU A 477 8.26 -37.10 -6.10
N PHE A 478 7.33 -36.50 -5.37
CA PHE A 478 7.59 -35.54 -4.30
C PHE A 478 6.93 -36.02 -3.01
N ALA A 479 7.46 -35.65 -1.84
CA ALA A 479 6.89 -36.01 -0.56
C ALA A 479 7.01 -34.87 0.46
N GLY A 480 6.10 -34.87 1.45
CA GLY A 480 6.10 -33.87 2.52
C GLY A 480 5.21 -34.26 3.69
N GLY A 481 5.32 -33.51 4.79
CA GLY A 481 4.68 -33.81 6.07
C GLY A 481 5.32 -35.00 6.78
N ASP A 482 4.55 -35.68 7.63
CA ASP A 482 5.10 -36.67 8.56
C ASP A 482 5.80 -37.86 7.89
N VAL A 483 5.47 -38.14 6.62
CA VAL A 483 6.11 -39.21 5.84
C VAL A 483 7.61 -38.96 5.61
N VAL A 484 8.04 -37.71 5.67
CA VAL A 484 9.44 -37.27 5.51
C VAL A 484 10.09 -37.03 6.87
N THR A 485 9.44 -36.22 7.72
CA THR A 485 10.04 -35.71 8.96
C THR A 485 9.79 -36.59 10.19
N GLY A 486 8.87 -37.56 10.11
CA GLY A 486 8.18 -38.09 11.28
C GLY A 486 7.16 -37.09 11.83
N ALA A 487 6.58 -37.35 13.01
CA ALA A 487 5.53 -36.54 13.62
C ALA A 487 5.86 -35.03 13.60
N ALA A 488 5.19 -34.28 12.71
CA ALA A 488 5.33 -32.84 12.57
C ALA A 488 4.09 -32.12 13.08
N THR A 489 4.22 -30.81 13.29
CA THR A 489 3.09 -29.94 13.62
C THR A 489 2.28 -29.60 12.37
N ALA A 490 1.01 -29.24 12.54
CA ALA A 490 0.13 -28.86 11.42
C ALA A 490 0.75 -27.78 10.52
N ILE A 491 1.38 -26.77 11.12
CA ILE A 491 2.00 -25.65 10.39
C ILE A 491 3.26 -26.08 9.60
N GLU A 492 4.01 -27.07 10.09
CA GLU A 492 5.14 -27.67 9.34
C GLU A 492 4.64 -28.52 8.17
N GLY A 493 3.57 -29.29 8.37
CA GLY A 493 2.88 -30.00 7.30
C GLY A 493 2.43 -29.05 6.19
N ILE A 494 1.74 -27.96 6.55
CA ILE A 494 1.30 -26.91 5.62
C ILE A 494 2.49 -26.31 4.86
N ALA A 495 3.59 -25.99 5.56
CA ALA A 495 4.80 -25.44 4.95
C ALA A 495 5.43 -26.40 3.94
N SER A 496 5.53 -27.69 4.29
CA SER A 496 6.12 -28.71 3.41
C SER A 496 5.29 -28.92 2.14
N GLY A 497 3.96 -28.99 2.26
CA GLY A 497 3.06 -29.09 1.10
C GLY A 497 3.17 -27.91 0.15
N ARG A 498 3.31 -26.68 0.69
CA ARG A 498 3.52 -25.46 -0.09
C ARG A 498 4.84 -25.50 -0.86
N LYS A 499 5.94 -25.86 -0.20
CA LYS A 499 7.27 -25.96 -0.81
C LYS A 499 7.29 -27.00 -1.93
N ALA A 500 6.69 -28.18 -1.67
CA ALA A 500 6.57 -29.23 -2.67
C ALA A 500 5.72 -28.80 -3.87
N ALA A 501 4.59 -28.10 -3.65
CA ALA A 501 3.78 -27.56 -4.75
C ALA A 501 4.57 -26.59 -5.64
N TYR A 502 5.42 -25.73 -5.06
CA TYR A 502 6.31 -24.87 -5.84
C TYR A 502 7.34 -25.68 -6.63
N ALA A 503 7.96 -26.69 -6.02
CA ALA A 503 8.96 -27.52 -6.69
C ALA A 503 8.35 -28.37 -7.83
N ILE A 504 7.14 -28.90 -7.64
CA ILE A 504 6.36 -29.59 -8.67
C ILE A 504 6.09 -28.63 -9.84
N ASP A 505 5.66 -27.41 -9.56
CA ASP A 505 5.43 -26.40 -10.59
C ASP A 505 6.71 -26.10 -11.39
N GLN A 506 7.86 -25.94 -10.72
CA GLN A 506 9.15 -25.74 -11.39
C GLN A 506 9.58 -26.96 -12.20
N TYR A 507 9.36 -28.18 -11.70
CA TYR A 507 9.63 -29.41 -12.43
C TYR A 507 8.78 -29.52 -13.70
N LEU A 508 7.48 -29.26 -13.60
CA LEU A 508 6.55 -29.39 -14.73
C LEU A 508 6.71 -28.30 -15.78
N THR A 509 7.21 -27.12 -15.39
CA THR A 509 7.42 -25.99 -16.32
C THR A 509 8.83 -25.93 -16.91
N SER A 510 9.85 -26.34 -16.15
CA SER A 510 11.27 -26.19 -16.54
C SER A 510 12.04 -27.51 -16.67
N GLY A 511 11.43 -28.64 -16.32
CA GLY A 511 12.06 -29.97 -16.29
C GLY A 511 12.92 -30.22 -15.04
N VAL A 512 13.14 -29.21 -14.18
CA VAL A 512 14.00 -29.31 -12.99
C VAL A 512 13.25 -28.79 -11.77
N ALA A 513 13.19 -29.60 -10.71
CA ALA A 513 12.65 -29.15 -9.43
C ALA A 513 13.59 -28.10 -8.82
N ARG A 514 13.02 -26.94 -8.45
CA ARG A 514 13.76 -25.85 -7.80
C ARG A 514 13.06 -25.43 -6.51
N PRO A 515 13.82 -25.10 -5.45
CA PRO A 515 13.22 -24.62 -4.21
C PRO A 515 12.69 -23.20 -4.40
N GLU A 516 11.80 -22.77 -3.51
CA GLU A 516 11.37 -21.36 -3.46
C GLU A 516 12.61 -20.44 -3.35
N PRO A 517 12.66 -19.34 -4.12
CA PRO A 517 13.76 -18.38 -4.05
C PRO A 517 13.92 -17.87 -2.62
N GLN A 518 15.15 -17.92 -2.11
CA GLN A 518 15.46 -17.38 -0.80
C GLN A 518 15.81 -15.90 -0.96
N GLU A 519 14.98 -15.05 -0.37
CA GLU A 519 15.23 -13.61 -0.36
C GLU A 519 16.21 -13.23 0.75
N PHE A 520 16.96 -12.16 0.53
CA PHE A 520 17.81 -11.57 1.56
C PHE A 520 16.95 -10.84 2.59
N PHE A 521 17.26 -11.06 3.87
CA PHE A 521 16.69 -10.31 4.99
C PHE A 521 17.79 -9.97 5.99
N SER A 522 18.03 -8.67 6.23
CA SER A 522 18.81 -8.24 7.38
C SER A 522 18.06 -8.56 8.67
N ARG A 523 18.81 -8.92 9.71
CA ARG A 523 18.30 -9.30 11.03
C ARG A 523 19.24 -8.73 12.09
N LYS A 524 18.71 -8.07 13.10
CA LYS A 524 19.50 -7.53 14.21
C LYS A 524 20.34 -8.61 14.90
N ASP A 525 19.76 -9.80 15.06
CA ASP A 525 20.39 -10.95 15.72
C ASP A 525 21.64 -11.50 14.98
N VAL A 526 21.85 -11.13 13.70
CA VAL A 526 23.09 -11.46 12.97
C VAL A 526 24.27 -10.62 13.46
N PHE A 527 24.02 -9.38 13.91
CA PHE A 527 25.05 -8.49 14.43
C PHE A 527 25.30 -8.73 15.92
N ARG A 528 24.23 -8.73 16.73
CA ARG A 528 24.26 -9.13 18.13
C ARG A 528 22.86 -9.47 18.63
N LYS A 529 22.80 -10.29 19.69
CA LYS A 529 21.55 -10.63 20.37
C LYS A 529 20.83 -9.36 20.86
N VAL A 530 19.54 -9.27 20.57
CA VAL A 530 18.67 -8.19 21.06
C VAL A 530 18.42 -8.34 22.57
N THR A 531 18.50 -7.23 23.30
CA THR A 531 18.34 -7.17 24.77
C THR A 531 17.17 -6.28 25.17
N ARG A 532 16.83 -6.25 26.46
CA ARG A 532 15.78 -5.36 27.00
C ARG A 532 16.10 -3.88 26.80
N GLU A 533 17.38 -3.51 26.79
CA GLU A 533 17.82 -2.13 26.55
C GLU A 533 17.48 -1.65 25.14
N ASP A 534 17.51 -2.56 24.15
CA ASP A 534 17.14 -2.28 22.76
C ASP A 534 15.62 -2.03 22.59
N LEU A 535 14.82 -2.38 23.61
CA LEU A 535 13.35 -2.26 23.63
C LEU A 535 12.85 -1.24 24.67
N LYS A 536 13.73 -0.42 25.25
CA LYS A 536 13.34 0.51 26.33
C LYS A 536 12.33 1.58 25.93
N THR A 537 12.18 1.86 24.63
CA THR A 537 11.17 2.80 24.11
C THR A 537 9.78 2.19 24.00
N GLU A 538 9.66 0.87 24.14
CA GLU A 538 8.40 0.15 24.07
C GLU A 538 7.70 0.13 25.43
N VAL A 539 6.38 0.30 25.42
CA VAL A 539 5.58 0.31 26.65
C VAL A 539 5.13 -1.12 26.99
N PRO A 540 5.41 -1.62 28.22
CA PRO A 540 4.89 -2.90 28.67
C PRO A 540 3.35 -2.91 28.72
N SER A 541 2.74 -4.02 28.34
CA SER A 541 1.29 -4.23 28.33
C SER A 541 0.94 -5.69 28.61
N LYS A 542 -0.15 -5.90 29.36
CA LYS A 542 -0.63 -7.25 29.69
C LYS A 542 -1.24 -7.92 28.45
N ARG A 543 -1.02 -9.23 28.30
CA ARG A 543 -1.67 -10.04 27.28
C ARG A 543 -3.17 -10.15 27.60
N GLN A 544 -4.01 -10.07 26.58
CA GLN A 544 -5.45 -10.35 26.72
C GLN A 544 -5.66 -11.81 27.13
N GLN A 545 -6.75 -12.13 27.81
CA GLN A 545 -7.04 -13.52 28.19
C GLN A 545 -8.02 -14.14 27.21
N MET A 546 -7.71 -15.36 26.73
CA MET A 546 -8.65 -16.14 25.93
C MET A 546 -9.80 -16.61 26.84
N PRO A 547 -11.05 -16.22 26.56
CA PRO A 547 -12.19 -16.78 27.28
C PRO A 547 -12.27 -18.30 27.07
N MET A 548 -12.48 -19.04 28.15
CA MET A 548 -12.55 -20.49 28.14
C MET A 548 -13.78 -20.99 28.89
N LEU A 549 -14.30 -22.16 28.52
CA LEU A 549 -15.27 -22.87 29.35
C LEU A 549 -14.69 -23.19 30.73
N ALA A 550 -15.53 -23.21 31.77
CA ALA A 550 -15.11 -23.63 33.11
C ALA A 550 -14.71 -25.11 33.11
N ALA A 551 -13.68 -25.49 33.89
CA ALA A 551 -13.17 -26.87 33.92
C ALA A 551 -14.26 -27.92 34.21
N SER A 552 -15.24 -27.59 35.06
CA SER A 552 -16.40 -28.44 35.36
C SER A 552 -17.32 -28.69 34.16
N GLU A 553 -17.36 -27.78 33.19
CA GLU A 553 -18.09 -27.94 31.93
C GLU A 553 -17.23 -28.61 30.85
N ARG A 554 -15.92 -28.33 30.83
CA ARG A 554 -14.97 -28.92 29.86
C ARG A 554 -15.03 -30.44 29.86
N VAL A 555 -15.12 -31.06 31.03
CA VAL A 555 -15.11 -32.53 31.20
C VAL A 555 -16.44 -33.20 30.85
N LYS A 556 -17.55 -32.45 30.71
CA LYS A 556 -18.89 -33.01 30.46
C LYS A 556 -19.16 -33.35 29.00
N GLY A 557 -18.29 -32.93 28.08
CA GLY A 557 -18.50 -33.17 26.66
C GLY A 557 -17.39 -32.62 25.78
N PHE A 558 -17.72 -32.45 24.50
CA PHE A 558 -16.77 -32.07 23.45
C PHE A 558 -17.05 -30.68 22.85
N ALA A 559 -17.77 -29.83 23.59
CA ALA A 559 -17.92 -28.42 23.22
C ALA A 559 -16.54 -27.74 23.14
N GLU A 560 -16.40 -26.80 22.21
CA GLU A 560 -15.14 -26.07 22.01
C GLU A 560 -14.74 -25.34 23.31
N VAL A 561 -13.51 -25.57 23.80
CA VAL A 561 -13.07 -25.09 25.11
C VAL A 561 -12.71 -23.61 25.08
N GLU A 562 -11.92 -23.19 24.10
CA GLU A 562 -11.60 -21.77 23.87
C GLU A 562 -12.77 -21.11 23.13
N LEU A 563 -13.27 -19.97 23.62
CA LEU A 563 -14.48 -19.32 23.09
C LEU A 563 -14.21 -18.18 22.09
N GLY A 564 -12.94 -17.81 21.89
CA GLY A 564 -12.53 -16.70 21.03
C GLY A 564 -12.51 -15.34 21.75
N LEU A 565 -11.75 -14.39 21.21
CA LEU A 565 -11.67 -13.02 21.75
C LEU A 565 -12.87 -12.18 21.31
N ALA A 566 -13.36 -11.31 22.19
CA ALA A 566 -14.27 -10.23 21.79
C ALA A 566 -13.56 -9.21 20.91
N HIS A 567 -14.31 -8.40 20.15
CA HIS A 567 -13.76 -7.40 19.22
C HIS A 567 -12.74 -6.46 19.88
N GLU A 568 -13.10 -5.84 21.01
CA GLU A 568 -12.21 -4.92 21.74
C GLU A 568 -10.93 -5.62 22.24
N GLN A 569 -11.05 -6.86 22.71
CA GLN A 569 -9.90 -7.64 23.17
C GLN A 569 -8.98 -7.99 21.99
N ALA A 570 -9.53 -8.39 20.85
CA ALA A 570 -8.73 -8.73 19.67
C ALA A 570 -7.99 -7.50 19.11
N LEU A 571 -8.64 -6.34 19.07
CA LEU A 571 -8.00 -5.07 18.67
C LEU A 571 -6.90 -4.69 19.66
N ALA A 572 -7.18 -4.73 20.96
CA ALA A 572 -6.18 -4.44 21.99
C ALA A 572 -4.97 -5.39 21.87
N GLU A 573 -5.21 -6.68 21.64
CA GLU A 573 -4.14 -7.67 21.47
C GLU A 573 -3.33 -7.44 20.18
N ALA A 574 -3.97 -7.11 19.06
CA ALA A 574 -3.29 -6.78 17.81
C ALA A 574 -2.42 -5.51 17.94
N MET A 575 -2.90 -4.50 18.67
CA MET A 575 -2.17 -3.26 18.93
C MET A 575 -0.90 -3.46 19.76
N ARG A 576 -0.79 -4.57 20.52
CA ARG A 576 0.42 -4.90 21.28
C ARG A 576 1.63 -5.21 20.37
N CYS A 577 1.44 -5.57 19.10
CA CYS A 577 2.56 -5.86 18.19
C CYS A 577 3.57 -4.70 18.13
N MET A 578 4.88 -4.97 18.22
CA MET A 578 5.93 -3.93 18.20
C MET A 578 6.37 -3.53 16.78
N GLU A 579 5.73 -4.07 15.73
CA GLU A 579 6.07 -3.76 14.33
C GLU A 579 7.57 -3.98 14.01
N CYS A 580 8.15 -5.08 14.51
CA CYS A 580 9.60 -5.30 14.47
C CYS A 580 10.20 -5.31 13.04
N GLY A 581 9.43 -5.66 12.02
CA GLY A 581 9.85 -5.68 10.62
C GLY A 581 9.69 -4.32 9.93
N CYS A 582 10.49 -4.09 8.89
CA CYS A 582 10.56 -2.83 8.17
C CYS A 582 9.34 -2.59 7.26
N GLU A 583 8.77 -1.39 7.31
CA GLU A 583 7.68 -0.97 6.41
C GLU A 583 8.11 -0.91 4.93
N ALA A 584 9.39 -0.59 4.66
CA ALA A 584 9.93 -0.53 3.31
C ALA A 584 10.25 -1.91 2.69
N LEU A 585 9.80 -3.01 3.30
CA LEU A 585 10.11 -4.40 2.91
C LEU A 585 10.01 -4.66 1.40
N PHE A 586 8.92 -4.20 0.78
CA PHE A 586 8.60 -4.47 -0.62
C PHE A 586 9.17 -3.43 -1.61
N ASN A 587 9.66 -2.29 -1.12
CA ASN A 587 10.19 -1.20 -1.93
C ASN A 587 11.67 -0.88 -1.63
N CYS A 588 12.38 -1.74 -0.90
CA CYS A 588 13.79 -1.54 -0.52
C CYS A 588 14.75 -2.04 -1.60
N ASP A 589 15.43 -1.11 -2.28
CA ASP A 589 16.40 -1.41 -3.32
C ASP A 589 17.60 -2.21 -2.79
N LEU A 590 18.07 -1.88 -1.58
CA LEU A 590 19.21 -2.57 -0.97
C LEU A 590 18.91 -4.06 -0.79
N ARG A 591 17.71 -4.39 -0.31
CA ARG A 591 17.26 -5.77 -0.11
C ARG A 591 17.13 -6.52 -1.44
N ARG A 592 16.54 -5.85 -2.45
CA ARG A 592 16.39 -6.41 -3.81
C ARG A 592 17.74 -6.79 -4.39
N TYR A 593 18.69 -5.85 -4.43
CA TYR A 593 20.03 -6.13 -4.96
C TYR A 593 20.80 -7.12 -4.08
N ALA A 594 20.67 -7.07 -2.76
CA ALA A 594 21.30 -8.07 -1.88
C ALA A 594 20.81 -9.50 -2.17
N THR A 595 19.53 -9.65 -2.52
CA THR A 595 18.94 -10.91 -2.98
C THR A 595 19.53 -11.34 -4.33
N GLU A 596 19.52 -10.43 -5.33
CA GLU A 596 19.99 -10.70 -6.69
C GLU A 596 21.47 -11.15 -6.73
N TYR A 597 22.34 -10.48 -5.96
CA TYR A 597 23.77 -10.74 -5.92
C TYR A 597 24.18 -11.80 -4.87
N GLY A 598 23.21 -12.40 -4.15
CA GLY A 598 23.47 -13.46 -3.17
C GLY A 598 24.43 -13.02 -2.06
N VAL A 599 24.17 -11.85 -1.48
CA VAL A 599 25.00 -11.21 -0.46
C VAL A 599 25.06 -12.03 0.82
N ASP A 600 26.27 -12.16 1.38
CA ASP A 600 26.48 -12.68 2.74
C ASP A 600 26.84 -11.54 3.69
N ILE A 601 25.87 -11.13 4.50
CA ILE A 601 26.04 -10.04 5.49
C ILE A 601 27.13 -10.35 6.53
N THR A 602 27.49 -11.63 6.73
CA THR A 602 28.47 -12.02 7.74
C THR A 602 29.92 -11.72 7.34
N ARG A 603 30.17 -11.44 6.07
CA ARG A 603 31.53 -11.30 5.51
C ARG A 603 32.31 -10.11 6.05
N PHE A 604 31.66 -8.96 6.22
CA PHE A 604 32.29 -7.71 6.66
C PHE A 604 31.60 -7.12 7.90
N LEU A 605 31.12 -7.97 8.82
CA LEU A 605 30.41 -7.49 10.02
C LEU A 605 31.26 -6.44 10.76
N GLY A 606 30.68 -5.25 10.92
CA GLY A 606 31.23 -4.20 11.77
C GLY A 606 30.75 -4.34 13.22
N GLU A 607 31.04 -3.32 14.03
CA GLU A 607 30.42 -3.18 15.35
C GLU A 607 28.90 -2.98 15.21
N ALA A 608 28.12 -3.66 16.03
CA ALA A 608 26.66 -3.56 16.04
C ALA A 608 26.18 -2.23 16.66
N LYS A 609 26.23 -1.14 15.88
CA LYS A 609 25.75 0.17 16.31
C LYS A 609 24.23 0.25 16.19
N SER A 610 23.60 0.64 17.30
CA SER A 610 22.17 0.86 17.37
C SER A 610 21.91 2.34 17.61
N TYR A 611 21.02 2.92 16.83
CA TYR A 611 20.63 4.32 16.91
C TYR A 611 19.17 4.44 17.37
N LYS A 612 18.88 5.47 18.16
CA LYS A 612 17.51 5.82 18.52
C LYS A 612 16.76 6.28 17.26
N ILE A 613 15.56 5.77 17.06
CA ILE A 613 14.68 6.20 15.98
C ILE A 613 14.13 7.60 16.34
N ASP A 614 14.31 8.56 15.43
CA ASP A 614 13.81 9.92 15.61
C ASP A 614 12.40 10.05 15.02
N ARG A 615 11.43 10.23 15.92
CA ARG A 615 10.00 10.46 15.64
C ARG A 615 9.54 11.86 16.09
N THR A 616 10.47 12.79 16.27
CA THR A 616 10.15 14.16 16.71
C THR A 616 9.31 14.90 15.68
N HIS A 617 9.55 14.68 14.39
CA HIS A 617 8.71 15.20 13.32
C HIS A 617 7.40 14.39 13.24
N PRO A 618 6.23 15.05 13.07
CA PRO A 618 4.95 14.35 13.11
C PRO A 618 4.66 13.50 11.86
N LEU A 619 5.19 13.89 10.70
CA LEU A 619 4.96 13.21 9.41
C LEU A 619 6.16 12.37 8.90
N ILE A 620 7.34 12.50 9.50
CA ILE A 620 8.59 11.91 8.98
C ILE A 620 9.30 11.19 10.11
N GLU A 621 9.67 9.94 9.87
CA GLU A 621 10.52 9.14 10.75
C GLU A 621 11.94 9.09 10.18
N LEU A 622 12.95 9.24 11.05
CA LEU A 622 14.36 9.04 10.70
C LEU A 622 14.92 7.85 11.48
N ASP A 623 15.27 6.78 10.77
CA ASP A 623 15.85 5.56 11.33
C ASP A 623 17.26 5.32 10.76
N GLN A 624 18.27 5.75 11.51
CA GLN A 624 19.67 5.60 11.10
C GLN A 624 20.12 4.14 11.06
N ASN A 625 19.44 3.22 11.73
CA ASN A 625 19.76 1.79 11.66
C ASN A 625 19.57 1.22 10.25
N LYS A 626 18.76 1.88 9.41
CA LYS A 626 18.49 1.50 8.02
C LYS A 626 19.35 2.27 7.01
N CYS A 627 20.08 3.29 7.44
CA CYS A 627 20.79 4.23 6.57
C CYS A 627 22.06 3.61 5.98
N ILE A 628 22.28 3.80 4.67
CA ILE A 628 23.51 3.38 3.97
C ILE A 628 24.40 4.57 3.58
N ALA A 629 24.17 5.74 4.18
CA ALA A 629 24.92 6.98 3.92
C ALA A 629 25.08 7.33 2.42
N CYS A 630 24.08 7.02 1.58
CA CYS A 630 24.18 7.22 0.14
C CYS A 630 24.14 8.69 -0.31
N GLY A 631 23.65 9.59 0.55
CA GLY A 631 23.60 11.03 0.31
C GLY A 631 22.42 11.54 -0.51
N ARG A 632 21.53 10.66 -1.01
CA ARG A 632 20.40 11.09 -1.85
C ARG A 632 19.50 12.12 -1.17
N CYS A 633 19.16 11.92 0.11
CA CYS A 633 18.33 12.86 0.87
C CYS A 633 19.02 14.21 1.12
N VAL A 634 20.32 14.21 1.44
CA VAL A 634 21.14 15.44 1.61
C VAL A 634 21.14 16.24 0.31
N ARG A 635 21.46 15.58 -0.79
CA ARG A 635 21.58 16.20 -2.12
C ARG A 635 20.23 16.65 -2.68
N MET A 636 19.17 15.86 -2.50
CA MET A 636 17.82 16.28 -2.87
C MET A 636 17.40 17.56 -2.13
N CYS A 637 17.70 17.65 -0.83
CA CYS A 637 17.36 18.82 -0.04
C CYS A 637 18.22 20.06 -0.39
N ALA A 638 19.52 19.86 -0.65
CA ALA A 638 20.45 20.95 -0.94
C ALA A 638 20.44 21.39 -2.41
N GLU A 639 20.61 20.45 -3.36
CA GLU A 639 20.81 20.75 -4.78
C GLU A 639 19.49 21.04 -5.50
N VAL A 640 18.42 20.29 -5.17
CA VAL A 640 17.13 20.38 -5.87
C VAL A 640 16.22 21.41 -5.20
N VAL A 641 15.95 21.23 -3.90
CA VAL A 641 15.02 22.10 -3.15
C VAL A 641 15.67 23.44 -2.78
N GLY A 642 16.96 23.44 -2.42
CA GLY A 642 17.72 24.64 -2.05
C GLY A 642 17.58 25.04 -0.57
N VAL A 643 17.34 24.08 0.32
CA VAL A 643 17.13 24.30 1.76
C VAL A 643 18.25 23.71 2.61
N ALA A 644 18.81 22.56 2.21
CA ALA A 644 19.89 21.88 2.93
C ALA A 644 19.58 21.53 4.41
N ALA A 645 18.35 21.09 4.70
CA ALA A 645 17.92 20.66 6.04
C ALA A 645 18.66 19.42 6.57
N PHE A 646 19.31 18.63 5.70
CA PHE A 646 20.08 17.43 6.06
C PHE A 646 21.56 17.62 5.76
N GLY A 647 22.42 16.97 6.56
CA GLY A 647 23.86 16.91 6.32
C GLY A 647 24.49 15.63 6.86
N TYR A 648 25.78 15.44 6.56
CA TYR A 648 26.60 14.40 7.20
C TYR A 648 27.15 14.93 8.51
N VAL A 649 26.89 14.20 9.60
CA VAL A 649 27.42 14.47 10.94
C VAL A 649 28.45 13.38 11.27
N ASN A 650 29.48 13.75 12.05
CA ASN A 650 30.64 12.90 12.40
C ASN A 650 31.51 12.51 11.18
N ARG A 651 32.50 11.63 11.40
CA ARG A 651 33.47 11.17 10.39
C ARG A 651 33.73 9.67 10.52
N GLY A 652 34.18 9.04 9.44
CA GLY A 652 34.54 7.61 9.43
C GLY A 652 33.33 6.70 9.63
N PHE A 653 33.50 5.65 10.44
CA PHE A 653 32.43 4.68 10.74
C PHE A 653 31.30 5.25 11.63
N ASP A 654 31.41 6.49 12.11
CA ASP A 654 30.37 7.18 12.88
C ASP A 654 29.55 8.16 12.04
N THR A 655 29.86 8.28 10.74
CA THR A 655 29.16 9.18 9.82
C THR A 655 27.68 8.81 9.73
N GLN A 656 26.84 9.80 10.01
CA GLN A 656 25.38 9.67 9.99
C GLN A 656 24.77 10.78 9.15
N VAL A 657 23.61 10.49 8.54
CA VAL A 657 22.83 11.51 7.86
C VAL A 657 21.77 12.01 8.83
N ARG A 658 21.95 13.21 9.39
CA ARG A 658 21.02 13.81 10.36
C ARG A 658 20.54 15.19 9.87
N PRO A 659 19.49 15.76 10.47
CA PRO A 659 19.20 17.18 10.32
C PRO A 659 20.47 18.00 10.59
N ALA A 660 20.61 19.14 9.90
CA ALA A 660 21.79 19.99 10.03
C ALA A 660 22.09 20.29 11.51
N LEU A 661 23.37 20.26 11.90
CA LEU A 661 23.86 20.39 13.28
C LEU A 661 23.43 19.28 14.26
N GLY A 662 22.78 18.21 13.79
CA GLY A 662 22.44 17.03 14.60
C GLY A 662 21.18 17.17 15.47
N GLY A 663 20.43 18.26 15.34
CA GLY A 663 19.18 18.54 16.07
C GLY A 663 17.95 17.86 15.48
N SER A 664 16.75 18.37 15.82
CA SER A 664 15.48 17.91 15.24
C SER A 664 15.28 18.50 13.84
N LEU A 665 14.60 17.76 12.96
CA LEU A 665 14.17 18.29 11.66
C LEU A 665 13.28 19.54 11.80
N LEU A 666 12.54 19.65 12.91
CA LEU A 666 11.67 20.80 13.21
C LEU A 666 12.42 22.10 13.50
N GLU A 667 13.72 22.03 13.81
CA GLU A 667 14.60 23.17 14.09
C GLU A 667 15.35 23.64 12.84
N THR A 668 15.12 22.99 11.69
CA THR A 668 15.73 23.32 10.40
C THR A 668 14.75 24.06 9.49
N ASP A 669 15.24 24.56 8.36
CA ASP A 669 14.43 25.20 7.31
C ASP A 669 13.60 24.21 6.47
N CYS A 670 13.42 22.96 6.94
CA CYS A 670 12.66 21.92 6.24
C CYS A 670 11.24 22.39 5.87
N VAL A 671 10.95 22.44 4.57
CA VAL A 671 9.62 22.79 4.03
C VAL A 671 8.64 21.60 3.96
N VAL A 672 9.03 20.45 4.50
CA VAL A 672 8.20 19.22 4.58
C VAL A 672 7.73 18.75 3.20
N CYS A 673 8.54 18.92 2.15
CA CYS A 673 8.17 18.50 0.79
C CYS A 673 8.11 16.97 0.63
N GLY A 674 8.81 16.20 1.48
CA GLY A 674 8.85 14.74 1.46
C GLY A 674 9.73 14.12 0.36
N LEU A 675 10.42 14.90 -0.48
CA LEU A 675 11.30 14.37 -1.53
C LEU A 675 12.46 13.52 -0.97
N CYS A 676 12.85 13.76 0.29
CA CYS A 676 13.83 12.94 1.01
C CYS A 676 13.30 11.53 1.36
N VAL A 677 11.99 11.40 1.58
CA VAL A 677 11.31 10.11 1.81
C VAL A 677 11.28 9.33 0.49
N ASP A 678 10.81 9.96 -0.57
CA ASP A 678 10.68 9.36 -1.90
C ASP A 678 12.02 8.90 -2.50
N THR A 679 13.10 9.62 -2.22
CA THR A 679 14.42 9.28 -2.74
C THR A 679 15.18 8.28 -1.85
N CYS A 680 14.68 7.90 -0.68
CA CYS A 680 15.42 7.03 0.23
C CYS A 680 15.36 5.56 -0.26
N PRO A 681 16.49 4.92 -0.62
CA PRO A 681 16.47 3.56 -1.18
C PRO A 681 16.22 2.45 -0.13
N THR A 682 16.28 2.78 1.16
CA THR A 682 16.23 1.81 2.27
C THR A 682 15.13 2.06 3.29
N GLY A 683 14.31 3.11 3.11
CA GLY A 683 13.31 3.51 4.12
C GLY A 683 13.92 4.02 5.44
N ALA A 684 15.18 4.48 5.42
CA ALA A 684 15.80 5.16 6.56
C ALA A 684 15.20 6.53 6.85
N ILE A 685 14.62 7.16 5.83
CA ILE A 685 13.74 8.31 5.96
C ILE A 685 12.40 7.86 5.40
N ALA A 686 11.41 7.75 6.28
CA ALA A 686 10.09 7.21 5.95
C ALA A 686 8.99 8.20 6.35
N GLU A 687 7.83 8.07 5.72
CA GLU A 687 6.62 8.73 6.21
C GLU A 687 6.15 8.05 7.49
N ARG A 688 5.65 8.83 8.45
CA ARG A 688 4.86 8.29 9.54
C ARG A 688 3.44 8.06 9.04
N LEU A 689 3.14 6.81 8.71
CA LEU A 689 1.86 6.46 8.10
C LEU A 689 0.69 6.88 9.01
N PRO A 690 -0.37 7.48 8.46
CA PRO A 690 -1.52 7.99 9.22
C PRO A 690 -2.51 6.87 9.59
N LEU A 691 -1.97 5.68 9.87
CA LEU A 691 -2.73 4.50 10.25
C LEU A 691 -2.48 4.23 11.74
N SER A 692 -3.53 3.81 12.45
CA SER A 692 -3.38 3.42 13.87
C SER A 692 -2.39 2.27 14.04
N LYS A 693 -2.32 1.38 13.04
CA LYS A 693 -1.36 0.28 12.98
C LYS A 693 -0.88 0.02 11.55
N PRO A 694 0.32 0.51 11.15
CA PRO A 694 0.87 0.20 9.85
C PRO A 694 1.43 -1.24 9.83
N GLY A 695 1.29 -1.89 8.68
CA GLY A 695 1.84 -3.21 8.40
C GLY A 695 2.73 -3.18 7.16
N PRO A 696 3.70 -4.11 7.04
CA PRO A 696 4.42 -4.29 5.79
C PRO A 696 3.45 -4.97 4.83
N TRP A 697 2.87 -4.20 3.90
CA TRP A 697 2.00 -4.73 2.87
C TRP A 697 2.60 -4.49 1.49
N LEU A 698 2.44 -5.47 0.61
CA LEU A 698 2.66 -5.22 -0.80
C LEU A 698 1.53 -4.32 -1.29
N THR A 699 1.90 -3.16 -1.82
CA THR A 699 0.97 -2.17 -2.36
C THR A 699 0.98 -2.20 -3.88
N GLU A 700 -0.20 -2.03 -4.46
CA GLU A 700 -0.34 -1.70 -5.88
C GLU A 700 -0.15 -0.19 -6.05
N ARG A 701 0.55 0.22 -7.12
CA ARG A 701 0.70 1.64 -7.46
C ARG A 701 -0.34 2.00 -8.51
N VAL A 702 -1.24 2.91 -8.16
CA VAL A 702 -2.24 3.46 -9.07
C VAL A 702 -1.81 4.90 -9.44
N PRO A 703 -1.33 5.12 -10.67
CA PRO A 703 -0.93 6.46 -11.12
C PRO A 703 -2.12 7.41 -11.16
N SER A 704 -1.94 8.63 -10.68
CA SER A 704 -2.98 9.66 -10.59
C SER A 704 -2.38 11.07 -10.54
N VAL A 705 -3.22 12.08 -10.26
CA VAL A 705 -2.85 13.50 -10.27
C VAL A 705 -3.16 14.14 -8.93
N CYS A 706 -2.23 14.97 -8.45
CA CYS A 706 -2.39 15.73 -7.21
C CYS A 706 -3.61 16.68 -7.28
N PRO A 707 -4.56 16.63 -6.32
CA PRO A 707 -5.80 17.39 -6.38
C PRO A 707 -5.74 18.79 -5.73
N TYR A 708 -4.54 19.30 -5.43
CA TYR A 708 -4.37 20.56 -4.71
C TYR A 708 -4.27 21.78 -5.63
N CYS A 709 -3.05 22.18 -6.02
CA CYS A 709 -2.83 23.36 -6.85
C CYS A 709 -2.83 23.03 -8.34
N GLY A 710 -2.90 24.05 -9.20
CA GLY A 710 -2.99 23.90 -10.65
C GLY A 710 -1.74 23.36 -11.35
N VAL A 711 -0.71 22.90 -10.63
CA VAL A 711 0.50 22.34 -11.27
C VAL A 711 0.20 21.01 -11.95
N GLY A 712 -0.62 20.14 -11.34
CA GLY A 712 -0.90 18.81 -11.87
C GLY A 712 0.24 17.80 -11.65
N CYS A 713 0.88 17.81 -10.48
CA CYS A 713 1.91 16.82 -10.15
C CYS A 713 1.38 15.39 -10.30
N THR A 714 2.07 14.55 -11.07
CA THR A 714 1.79 13.11 -11.10
C THR A 714 2.19 12.47 -9.79
N ILE A 715 1.28 11.70 -9.21
CA ILE A 715 1.47 10.96 -7.96
C ILE A 715 1.05 9.50 -8.17
N ASP A 716 1.58 8.60 -7.36
CA ASP A 716 1.14 7.20 -7.32
C ASP A 716 0.46 6.96 -5.96
N TYR A 717 -0.82 6.61 -6.00
CA TYR A 717 -1.54 6.08 -4.83
C TYR A 717 -1.06 4.66 -4.57
N GLN A 718 -0.58 4.38 -3.36
CA GLN A 718 -0.17 3.04 -2.96
C GLN A 718 -1.28 2.38 -2.16
N VAL A 719 -1.92 1.37 -2.75
CA VAL A 719 -3.13 0.75 -2.20
C VAL A 719 -2.91 -0.72 -1.82
N HIS A 720 -3.56 -1.17 -0.75
CA HIS A 720 -3.60 -2.57 -0.36
C HIS A 720 -5.05 -3.04 -0.23
N GLY A 721 -5.57 -3.69 -1.28
CA GLY A 721 -7.02 -3.83 -1.44
C GLY A 721 -7.65 -2.45 -1.57
N ASP A 722 -8.64 -2.16 -0.72
CA ASP A 722 -9.36 -0.88 -0.71
C ASP A 722 -8.75 0.16 0.25
N LEU A 723 -7.63 -0.14 0.92
CA LEU A 723 -6.95 0.78 1.83
C LEU A 723 -5.90 1.58 1.07
N LEU A 724 -6.00 2.91 1.12
CA LEU A 724 -4.94 3.81 0.68
C LEU A 724 -3.87 3.89 1.78
N VAL A 725 -2.67 3.36 1.52
CA VAL A 725 -1.58 3.27 2.50
C VAL A 725 -0.74 4.55 2.51
N THR A 726 -0.28 4.98 1.34
CA THR A 726 0.60 6.15 1.18
C THR A 726 0.54 6.71 -0.24
N VAL A 727 1.17 7.85 -0.48
CA VAL A 727 1.30 8.50 -1.79
C VAL A 727 2.77 8.75 -2.10
N SER A 728 3.23 8.44 -3.31
CA SER A 728 4.58 8.79 -3.76
C SER A 728 4.56 9.64 -5.03
N SER A 729 5.69 10.23 -5.41
CA SER A 729 5.88 10.85 -6.71
C SER A 729 5.62 9.85 -7.85
N GLY A 730 4.89 10.31 -8.87
CA GLY A 730 4.55 9.51 -10.04
C GLY A 730 5.79 8.97 -10.75
N ARG A 731 5.81 7.66 -11.01
CA ARG A 731 6.94 6.93 -11.61
C ARG A 731 8.25 7.05 -10.82
N GLY A 732 8.20 7.44 -9.54
CA GLY A 732 9.39 7.64 -8.67
C GLY A 732 10.31 8.79 -9.09
N GLU A 733 9.80 9.67 -9.95
CA GLU A 733 10.63 10.50 -10.83
C GLU A 733 10.13 11.94 -10.95
N GLY A 734 8.89 12.20 -10.52
CA GLY A 734 8.27 13.53 -10.45
C GLY A 734 8.62 14.30 -9.18
N PHE A 735 8.04 15.49 -9.05
CA PHE A 735 8.13 16.33 -7.84
C PHE A 735 6.74 16.50 -7.20
N HIS A 736 6.72 16.64 -5.87
CA HIS A 736 5.53 16.98 -5.10
C HIS A 736 5.92 17.93 -3.95
N CYS A 737 4.92 18.58 -3.37
CA CYS A 737 5.05 19.36 -2.14
C CYS A 737 4.44 18.61 -0.94
N ARG A 738 4.39 19.27 0.22
CA ARG A 738 3.77 18.72 1.44
C ARG A 738 2.32 18.26 1.23
N LYS A 739 1.54 19.04 0.47
CA LYS A 739 0.12 18.75 0.18
C LYS A 739 -0.01 17.46 -0.64
N GLY A 740 0.74 17.34 -1.72
CA GLY A 740 0.73 16.14 -2.56
C GLY A 740 1.25 14.89 -1.86
N ARG A 741 2.23 15.03 -0.95
CA ARG A 741 2.84 13.87 -0.27
C ARG A 741 2.07 13.38 0.95
N PHE A 742 1.52 14.29 1.76
CA PHE A 742 0.94 13.98 3.07
C PHE A 742 -0.55 14.33 3.18
N GLY A 743 -1.10 15.05 2.19
CA GLY A 743 -2.48 15.53 2.19
C GLY A 743 -3.51 14.53 1.67
N TYR A 744 -3.30 13.22 1.81
CA TYR A 744 -4.24 12.21 1.28
C TYR A 744 -5.14 11.59 2.36
N GLU A 745 -4.90 11.89 3.63
CA GLU A 745 -5.62 11.32 4.78
C GLU A 745 -7.14 11.57 4.76
N TYR A 746 -7.57 12.66 4.12
CA TYR A 746 -8.98 13.03 3.98
C TYR A 746 -9.81 11.98 3.22
N VAL A 747 -9.17 11.13 2.41
CA VAL A 747 -9.84 10.05 1.65
C VAL A 747 -10.51 9.07 2.61
N GLN A 748 -9.84 8.76 3.73
CA GLN A 748 -10.27 7.75 4.70
C GLN A 748 -10.61 8.40 6.06
N ALA A 749 -10.94 9.69 6.07
CA ALA A 749 -11.33 10.38 7.28
C ALA A 749 -12.72 9.91 7.74
N GLU A 750 -12.89 9.71 9.05
CA GLU A 750 -14.13 9.21 9.65
C GLU A 750 -15.31 10.18 9.50
N ASP A 751 -15.04 11.48 9.31
CA ASP A 751 -16.06 12.52 9.15
C ASP A 751 -16.48 12.78 7.69
N ARG A 752 -16.12 11.88 6.76
CA ARG A 752 -16.59 11.92 5.36
C ARG A 752 -18.09 11.67 5.27
N LEU A 753 -18.76 12.40 4.38
CA LEU A 753 -20.16 12.12 4.03
C LEU A 753 -20.24 10.78 3.29
N ALA A 754 -20.90 9.79 3.89
CA ALA A 754 -21.12 8.47 3.30
C ALA A 754 -22.54 8.28 2.75
N LYS A 755 -23.51 9.09 3.19
CA LYS A 755 -24.93 8.97 2.85
C LYS A 755 -25.50 10.30 2.40
N ALA A 756 -26.56 10.24 1.60
CA ALA A 756 -27.33 11.42 1.23
C ALA A 756 -28.20 11.88 2.41
N THR A 757 -28.39 13.19 2.55
CA THR A 757 -29.30 13.74 3.56
C THR A 757 -30.27 14.75 2.95
N VAL A 758 -31.46 14.83 3.54
CA VAL A 758 -32.52 15.75 3.12
C VAL A 758 -33.06 16.47 4.34
N ARG A 759 -33.33 17.77 4.19
CA ARG A 759 -33.90 18.60 5.26
C ARG A 759 -35.36 18.27 5.52
N SER A 760 -35.66 17.93 6.76
CA SER A 760 -37.01 17.69 7.28
C SER A 760 -37.22 18.58 8.51
N GLY A 761 -37.84 19.75 8.33
CA GLY A 761 -37.91 20.78 9.37
C GLY A 761 -36.54 21.43 9.58
N ASN A 762 -36.06 21.45 10.83
CA ASN A 762 -34.76 22.05 11.17
C ASN A 762 -33.57 21.08 11.07
N GLU A 763 -33.82 19.80 10.82
CA GLU A 763 -32.78 18.75 10.82
C GLU A 763 -32.58 18.12 9.44
N LEU A 764 -31.34 17.68 9.17
CA LEU A 764 -30.98 16.85 8.02
C LEU A 764 -31.15 15.37 8.40
N LYS A 765 -31.94 14.63 7.63
CA LYS A 765 -32.16 13.19 7.82
C LYS A 765 -31.51 12.39 6.70
N GLU A 766 -30.88 11.27 7.06
CA GLU A 766 -30.31 10.34 6.08
C GLU A 766 -31.41 9.71 5.21
N VAL A 767 -31.19 9.66 3.91
CA VAL A 767 -32.09 9.05 2.92
C VAL A 767 -31.30 8.30 1.85
N GLY A 768 -31.99 7.51 1.02
CA GLY A 768 -31.36 6.88 -0.14
C GLY A 768 -30.95 7.90 -1.20
N VAL A 769 -29.83 7.68 -1.90
CA VAL A 769 -29.33 8.58 -2.95
C VAL A 769 -30.39 8.82 -4.04
N LYS A 770 -31.11 7.78 -4.47
CA LYS A 770 -32.18 7.89 -5.48
C LYS A 770 -33.33 8.79 -5.01
N GLU A 771 -33.70 8.70 -3.73
CA GLU A 771 -34.76 9.52 -3.13
C GLU A 771 -34.33 10.98 -3.07
N ALA A 772 -33.11 11.26 -2.59
CA ALA A 772 -32.54 12.61 -2.56
C ALA A 772 -32.49 13.25 -3.96
N LEU A 773 -32.03 12.50 -4.97
CA LEU A 773 -31.97 12.96 -6.36
C LEU A 773 -33.36 13.26 -6.94
N SER A 774 -34.33 12.36 -6.71
CA SER A 774 -35.71 12.55 -7.19
C SER A 774 -36.36 13.78 -6.56
N LEU A 775 -36.18 13.98 -5.25
CA LEU A 775 -36.68 15.16 -4.55
C LEU A 775 -36.04 16.44 -5.09
N ALA A 776 -34.72 16.44 -5.26
CA ALA A 776 -33.99 17.59 -5.78
C ALA A 776 -34.47 17.97 -7.18
N ALA A 777 -34.57 17.01 -8.10
CA ALA A 777 -35.05 17.26 -9.46
C ALA A 777 -36.49 17.78 -9.48
N SER A 778 -37.38 17.23 -8.64
CA SER A 778 -38.76 17.69 -8.50
C SER A 778 -38.84 19.16 -8.06
N ARG A 779 -38.03 19.54 -7.06
CA ARG A 779 -37.95 20.93 -6.59
C ARG A 779 -37.39 21.86 -7.66
N LEU A 780 -36.29 21.47 -8.31
CA LEU A 780 -35.60 22.29 -9.30
C LEU A 780 -36.47 22.62 -10.52
N ARG A 781 -37.34 21.70 -10.96
CA ARG A 781 -38.29 21.94 -12.07
C ARG A 781 -39.31 23.05 -11.79
N GLY A 782 -39.54 23.39 -10.53
CA GLY A 782 -40.53 24.39 -10.13
C GLY A 782 -40.07 25.84 -10.21
N TYR A 783 -38.79 26.10 -10.49
CA TYR A 783 -38.20 27.45 -10.50
C TYR A 783 -38.04 28.00 -11.92
N ASP A 784 -38.09 29.33 -12.07
CA ASP A 784 -37.76 29.96 -13.35
C ASP A 784 -36.26 29.76 -13.66
N PRO A 785 -35.88 29.36 -14.88
CA PRO A 785 -34.47 29.15 -15.25
C PRO A 785 -33.54 30.34 -14.96
N ALA A 786 -34.04 31.58 -14.96
CA ALA A 786 -33.27 32.76 -14.59
C ALA A 786 -32.94 32.81 -13.09
N GLU A 787 -33.76 32.20 -12.23
CA GLU A 787 -33.64 32.18 -10.77
C GLU A 787 -32.83 30.99 -10.24
N VAL A 788 -32.33 30.14 -11.13
CA VAL A 788 -31.49 28.99 -10.78
C VAL A 788 -30.02 29.33 -11.05
N ALA A 789 -29.14 29.02 -10.10
CA ALA A 789 -27.68 29.12 -10.26
C ALA A 789 -26.97 27.81 -9.89
N VAL A 790 -25.91 27.48 -10.64
CA VAL A 790 -25.09 26.28 -10.43
C VAL A 790 -23.63 26.67 -10.21
N PHE A 791 -23.05 26.22 -9.10
CA PHE A 791 -21.65 26.47 -8.73
C PHE A 791 -20.84 25.18 -8.78
N VAL A 792 -19.73 25.21 -9.51
CA VAL A 792 -18.88 24.03 -9.79
C VAL A 792 -17.48 24.24 -9.27
N GLY A 793 -17.05 23.39 -8.34
CA GLY A 793 -15.72 23.44 -7.74
C GLY A 793 -14.61 23.06 -8.72
N GLU A 794 -13.47 23.73 -8.60
CA GLU A 794 -12.28 23.56 -9.46
C GLU A 794 -11.47 22.27 -9.18
N ARG A 795 -12.11 21.29 -8.54
CA ARG A 795 -11.60 19.93 -8.28
C ARG A 795 -12.47 18.82 -8.87
N LEU A 796 -13.59 19.16 -9.49
CA LEU A 796 -14.33 18.18 -10.27
C LEU A 796 -13.47 17.72 -11.44
N THR A 797 -13.64 16.48 -11.88
CA THR A 797 -13.02 16.03 -13.15
C THR A 797 -13.60 16.83 -14.32
N ASN A 798 -12.91 16.83 -15.46
CA ASN A 798 -13.43 17.44 -16.68
C ASN A 798 -14.80 16.84 -17.05
N GLU A 799 -14.97 15.54 -16.86
CA GLU A 799 -16.21 14.82 -17.14
C GLU A 799 -17.33 15.24 -16.18
N GLU A 800 -17.06 15.34 -14.89
CA GLU A 800 -18.03 15.82 -13.88
C GLU A 800 -18.42 17.29 -14.12
N ALA A 801 -17.46 18.16 -14.42
CA ALA A 801 -17.71 19.57 -14.75
C ALA A 801 -18.52 19.70 -16.05
N TYR A 802 -18.20 18.90 -17.06
CA TYR A 802 -18.94 18.83 -18.32
C TYR A 802 -20.39 18.39 -18.11
N LEU A 803 -20.62 17.35 -17.29
CA LEU A 803 -21.97 16.92 -16.95
C LEU A 803 -22.74 18.02 -16.20
N ALA A 804 -22.11 18.67 -15.21
CA ALA A 804 -22.75 19.74 -14.45
C ALA A 804 -23.25 20.87 -15.36
N GLN A 805 -22.42 21.33 -16.30
CA GLN A 805 -22.84 22.39 -17.24
C GLN A 805 -23.89 21.92 -18.24
N LYS A 806 -23.80 20.67 -18.70
CA LYS A 806 -24.76 20.10 -19.64
C LYS A 806 -26.14 19.96 -18.98
N ILE A 807 -26.17 19.56 -17.70
CA ILE A 807 -27.40 19.49 -16.89
C ILE A 807 -27.97 20.89 -16.64
N ALA A 808 -27.12 21.88 -16.31
CA ALA A 808 -27.58 23.26 -16.12
C ALA A 808 -28.28 23.82 -17.37
N ARG A 809 -27.71 23.57 -18.56
CA ARG A 809 -28.24 24.10 -19.82
C ARG A 809 -29.40 23.29 -20.40
N LEU A 810 -29.30 21.97 -20.45
CA LEU A 810 -30.35 21.12 -21.04
C LEU A 810 -31.46 20.76 -20.06
N GLY A 811 -31.15 20.64 -18.78
CA GLY A 811 -32.09 20.18 -17.75
C GLY A 811 -32.72 21.32 -16.95
N LEU A 812 -31.97 22.40 -16.70
CA LEU A 812 -32.44 23.56 -15.94
C LEU A 812 -32.63 24.80 -16.81
N HIS A 813 -32.30 24.72 -18.11
CA HIS A 813 -32.44 25.81 -19.09
C HIS A 813 -31.77 27.12 -18.68
N THR A 814 -30.62 27.04 -18.00
CA THR A 814 -29.91 28.21 -17.48
C THR A 814 -28.46 28.27 -17.96
N HIS A 815 -28.00 29.49 -18.22
CA HIS A 815 -26.59 29.83 -18.41
C HIS A 815 -25.92 30.30 -17.11
N ASN A 816 -26.65 30.35 -15.98
CA ASN A 816 -26.13 30.79 -14.69
C ASN A 816 -25.25 29.70 -14.04
N ILE A 817 -24.11 29.40 -14.65
CA ILE A 817 -23.14 28.43 -14.15
C ILE A 817 -21.73 29.01 -14.15
N ALA A 818 -21.03 28.87 -13.02
CA ALA A 818 -19.66 29.33 -12.85
C ALA A 818 -18.97 28.63 -11.66
N PRO A 819 -17.63 28.64 -11.55
CA PRO A 819 -16.96 28.40 -10.28
C PRO A 819 -17.28 29.54 -9.33
N PHE A 820 -17.43 29.28 -8.03
CA PHE A 820 -17.72 30.37 -7.09
C PHE A 820 -16.55 31.37 -7.02
N ALA A 821 -15.33 30.87 -7.22
CA ALA A 821 -14.09 31.63 -7.31
C ALA A 821 -14.11 32.77 -8.34
N SER A 822 -14.82 32.59 -9.47
CA SER A 822 -14.89 33.62 -10.52
C SER A 822 -15.78 34.79 -10.10
N LEU A 823 -16.78 34.56 -9.24
CA LEU A 823 -17.64 35.63 -8.71
C LEU A 823 -16.94 36.50 -7.69
N MET A 824 -16.04 35.89 -6.92
CA MET A 824 -15.18 36.60 -5.98
C MET A 824 -14.17 37.50 -6.70
N ASN A 825 -13.99 37.27 -8.01
CA ASN A 825 -13.01 37.93 -8.84
C ASN A 825 -13.58 38.28 -10.24
N PRO A 826 -14.65 39.09 -10.32
CA PRO A 826 -15.45 39.26 -11.53
C PRO A 826 -14.72 40.00 -12.67
N ASP A 827 -13.80 40.92 -12.34
CA ASP A 827 -13.06 41.73 -13.31
C ASP A 827 -11.86 40.99 -13.92
N ARG A 828 -11.91 39.65 -14.02
CA ARG A 828 -10.82 38.84 -14.56
C ARG A 828 -11.09 38.41 -16.00
N PRO A 829 -10.53 39.11 -17.00
CA PRO A 829 -10.54 38.58 -18.36
C PRO A 829 -9.79 37.25 -18.42
N GLU A 830 -10.29 36.34 -19.24
CA GLU A 830 -9.78 34.97 -19.29
C GLU A 830 -8.48 34.91 -20.09
N VAL A 831 -7.38 34.51 -19.43
CA VAL A 831 -6.06 34.32 -20.04
C VAL A 831 -5.57 32.92 -19.74
N VAL A 832 -5.08 32.23 -20.77
CA VAL A 832 -4.62 30.84 -20.72
C VAL A 832 -3.15 30.74 -21.12
N SER A 833 -2.46 29.72 -20.63
CA SER A 833 -1.04 29.50 -20.91
C SER A 833 -0.77 29.24 -22.40
N THR A 834 0.32 29.77 -22.93
CA THR A 834 0.84 29.47 -24.29
C THR A 834 2.14 28.67 -24.26
N GLY A 835 2.71 28.45 -23.07
CA GLY A 835 3.91 27.64 -22.83
C GLY A 835 3.65 26.40 -21.95
N THR A 836 4.72 25.65 -21.74
CA THR A 836 4.80 24.44 -20.91
C THR A 836 5.78 24.59 -19.76
N TYR A 837 5.72 23.67 -18.80
CA TYR A 837 6.73 23.54 -17.76
C TYR A 837 8.11 23.15 -18.31
N ASN A 838 8.17 22.51 -19.49
CA ASN A 838 9.45 22.23 -20.16
C ASN A 838 10.10 23.51 -20.72
N ASP A 839 9.30 24.43 -21.25
CA ASP A 839 9.77 25.75 -21.67
C ASP A 839 10.38 26.49 -20.47
N LEU A 840 9.70 26.45 -19.32
CA LEU A 840 10.20 27.04 -18.08
C LEU A 840 11.52 26.39 -17.63
N ALA A 841 11.58 25.06 -17.60
CA ALA A 841 12.74 24.32 -17.09
C ALA A 841 14.00 24.44 -17.95
N SER A 842 13.86 24.86 -19.21
CA SER A 842 14.97 25.06 -20.17
C SER A 842 15.22 26.53 -20.52
N SER A 843 14.45 27.45 -19.95
CA SER A 843 14.49 28.88 -20.26
C SER A 843 15.83 29.53 -19.88
N GLN A 844 16.38 30.34 -20.78
CA GLN A 844 17.57 31.16 -20.53
C GLN A 844 17.27 32.46 -19.79
N ALA A 845 16.03 32.95 -19.87
CA ALA A 845 15.56 34.13 -19.17
C ALA A 845 14.06 34.02 -18.88
N THR A 846 13.68 34.08 -17.61
CA THR A 846 12.28 33.97 -17.17
C THR A 846 11.86 35.23 -16.42
N LEU A 847 10.67 35.72 -16.73
CA LEU A 847 10.01 36.82 -16.04
C LEU A 847 8.88 36.26 -15.17
N VAL A 848 8.99 36.41 -13.85
CA VAL A 848 7.92 36.01 -12.90
C VAL A 848 7.23 37.27 -12.39
N VAL A 849 5.91 37.28 -12.42
CA VAL A 849 5.08 38.45 -12.07
C VAL A 849 3.97 38.02 -11.12
N ASN A 850 3.73 38.78 -10.05
CA ASN A 850 2.61 38.54 -9.11
C ASN A 850 2.48 37.07 -8.68
N SER A 851 3.60 36.41 -8.36
CA SER A 851 3.58 35.03 -7.88
C SER A 851 4.76 34.74 -6.97
N VAL A 852 4.50 33.98 -5.91
CA VAL A 852 5.49 33.47 -4.97
C VAL A 852 5.57 31.95 -5.15
N LEU A 853 6.24 31.52 -6.23
CA LEU A 853 6.16 30.14 -6.73
C LEU A 853 6.56 29.08 -5.69
N ASN A 854 7.51 29.37 -4.80
CA ASN A 854 7.94 28.43 -3.76
C ASN A 854 6.85 28.15 -2.70
N GLU A 855 5.85 29.01 -2.58
CA GLU A 855 4.73 28.89 -1.63
C GLU A 855 3.45 28.44 -2.36
N GLU A 856 3.16 29.04 -3.51
CA GLU A 856 1.93 28.81 -4.28
C GLU A 856 2.00 27.55 -5.15
N HIS A 857 3.12 27.36 -5.86
CA HIS A 857 3.30 26.35 -6.91
C HIS A 857 4.68 25.69 -6.82
N PHE A 858 4.99 25.08 -5.67
CA PHE A 858 6.31 24.55 -5.31
C PHE A 858 7.04 23.77 -6.41
N THR A 859 6.37 22.88 -7.14
CA THR A 859 7.02 22.11 -8.21
C THR A 859 7.45 22.98 -9.39
N THR A 860 6.71 24.04 -9.70
CA THR A 860 7.09 25.04 -10.70
C THR A 860 8.32 25.83 -10.26
N ASP A 861 8.45 26.15 -8.97
CA ASP A 861 9.69 26.71 -8.40
C ASP A 861 10.89 25.77 -8.58
N LEU A 862 10.73 24.46 -8.39
CA LEU A 862 11.81 23.49 -8.64
C LEU A 862 12.23 23.44 -10.13
N MET A 863 11.27 23.60 -11.05
CA MET A 863 11.53 23.67 -12.50
C MET A 863 12.28 24.95 -12.86
N LEU A 864 11.87 26.10 -12.31
CA LEU A 864 12.58 27.36 -12.49
C LEU A 864 14.01 27.27 -11.94
N LYS A 865 14.19 26.77 -10.71
CA LYS A 865 15.51 26.59 -10.11
C LYS A 865 16.40 25.66 -10.93
N ARG A 866 15.83 24.67 -11.61
CA ARG A 866 16.58 23.84 -12.58
C ARG A 866 17.12 24.69 -13.73
N ALA A 867 16.31 25.56 -14.32
CA ALA A 867 16.77 26.49 -15.37
C ALA A 867 17.87 27.42 -14.85
N LEU A 868 17.73 27.96 -13.64
CA LEU A 868 18.75 28.83 -13.01
C LEU A 868 20.08 28.11 -12.80
N ARG A 869 20.06 26.84 -12.36
CA ARG A 869 21.28 26.02 -12.23
C ARG A 869 21.96 25.76 -13.59
N GLN A 870 21.20 25.79 -14.68
CA GLN A 870 21.71 25.66 -16.05
C GLN A 870 22.16 27.01 -16.65
N GLY A 871 22.25 28.07 -15.84
CA GLY A 871 22.70 29.40 -16.25
C GLY A 871 21.59 30.39 -16.59
N GLY A 872 20.32 29.97 -16.49
CA GLY A 872 19.16 30.81 -16.74
C GLY A 872 19.09 32.03 -15.80
N LYS A 873 18.44 33.10 -16.28
CA LYS A 873 18.26 34.36 -15.58
C LYS A 873 16.81 34.55 -15.13
N LEU A 874 16.61 35.20 -13.98
CA LEU A 874 15.29 35.48 -13.41
C LEU A 874 15.09 36.99 -13.28
N VAL A 875 14.07 37.51 -13.95
CA VAL A 875 13.50 38.83 -13.68
C VAL A 875 12.26 38.61 -12.82
N TYR A 876 12.17 39.30 -11.70
CA TYR A 876 11.03 39.19 -10.79
C TYR A 876 10.38 40.56 -10.60
N VAL A 877 9.09 40.65 -10.91
CA VAL A 877 8.27 41.85 -10.75
C VAL A 877 7.22 41.54 -9.71
N HIS A 878 7.31 42.17 -8.55
CA HIS A 878 6.39 41.90 -7.43
C HIS A 878 6.31 43.10 -6.50
N PRO A 879 5.14 43.40 -5.91
CA PRO A 879 4.99 44.56 -5.03
C PRO A 879 5.73 44.43 -3.69
N GLU A 880 5.95 43.20 -3.25
CA GLU A 880 6.54 42.90 -1.94
C GLU A 880 7.91 42.22 -2.04
N THR A 881 8.79 42.55 -1.10
CA THR A 881 10.05 41.82 -0.90
C THR A 881 9.75 40.54 -0.13
N ASN A 882 10.00 39.38 -0.74
CA ASN A 882 9.74 38.06 -0.16
C ASN A 882 10.90 37.08 -0.36
N THR A 883 10.78 35.87 0.19
CA THR A 883 11.84 34.84 0.17
C THR A 883 12.22 34.41 -1.25
N PHE A 884 11.32 34.55 -2.21
CA PHE A 884 11.55 34.26 -3.62
C PHE A 884 12.44 35.30 -4.31
N ALA A 885 12.38 36.56 -3.89
CA ALA A 885 13.12 37.67 -4.50
C ALA A 885 14.65 37.45 -4.50
N ARG A 886 15.19 36.70 -3.54
CA ARG A 886 16.63 36.39 -3.45
C ARG A 886 17.20 35.60 -4.63
N PHE A 887 16.34 34.93 -5.40
CA PHE A 887 16.73 34.16 -6.57
C PHE A 887 16.76 35.01 -7.85
N ALA A 888 16.20 36.22 -7.80
CA ALA A 888 16.11 37.10 -8.96
C ALA A 888 17.47 37.69 -9.30
N HIS A 889 17.80 37.69 -10.58
CA HIS A 889 18.91 38.46 -11.12
C HIS A 889 18.56 39.96 -11.14
N VAL A 890 17.31 40.27 -11.52
CA VAL A 890 16.74 41.61 -11.43
C VAL A 890 15.42 41.51 -10.66
N PHE A 891 15.33 42.18 -9.52
CA PHE A 891 14.09 42.33 -8.77
C PHE A 891 13.57 43.75 -8.90
N LEU A 892 12.38 43.89 -9.48
CA LEU A 892 11.68 45.16 -9.65
C LEU A 892 10.51 45.21 -8.67
N LYS A 893 10.76 45.83 -7.52
CA LYS A 893 9.71 46.13 -6.55
C LYS A 893 8.89 47.31 -7.05
N CYS A 894 7.62 47.07 -7.35
CA CYS A 894 6.70 48.08 -7.89
C CYS A 894 5.56 48.39 -6.91
N LYS A 895 4.77 49.42 -7.22
CA LYS A 895 3.49 49.64 -6.55
C LYS A 895 2.51 48.50 -6.89
N PRO A 896 1.76 47.99 -5.92
CA PRO A 896 0.74 46.97 -6.18
C PRO A 896 -0.22 47.40 -7.30
N GLY A 897 -0.48 46.48 -8.23
CA GLY A 897 -1.37 46.71 -9.38
C GLY A 897 -0.73 47.43 -10.56
N THR A 898 0.53 47.85 -10.47
CA THR A 898 1.27 48.47 -11.59
C THR A 898 2.17 47.50 -12.35
N GLU A 899 2.11 46.20 -12.02
CA GLU A 899 3.03 45.19 -12.57
C GLU A 899 2.91 45.07 -14.09
N GLY A 900 1.68 45.16 -14.62
CA GLY A 900 1.42 45.15 -16.05
C GLY A 900 2.15 46.28 -16.80
N LEU A 901 2.23 47.48 -16.19
CA LEU A 901 2.97 48.61 -16.76
C LEU A 901 4.47 48.32 -16.80
N VAL A 902 5.03 47.76 -15.73
CA VAL A 902 6.45 47.39 -15.65
C VAL A 902 6.80 46.35 -16.71
N VAL A 903 5.96 45.31 -16.85
CA VAL A 903 6.17 44.24 -17.83
C VAL A 903 6.08 44.77 -19.27
N LEU A 904 5.15 45.68 -19.57
CA LEU A 904 5.08 46.33 -20.88
C LEU A 904 6.28 47.25 -21.15
N ALA A 905 6.76 47.99 -20.15
CA ALA A 905 7.98 48.81 -20.30
C ALA A 905 9.21 47.94 -20.60
N ILE A 906 9.35 46.78 -19.97
CA ILE A 906 10.40 45.81 -20.29
C ILE A 906 10.29 45.37 -21.75
N ALA A 907 9.08 45.03 -22.22
CA ALA A 907 8.85 44.64 -23.60
C ALA A 907 9.21 45.76 -24.59
N ARG A 908 8.79 46.99 -24.32
CA ARG A 908 9.10 48.17 -25.14
C ARG A 908 10.61 48.43 -25.22
N GLU A 909 11.30 48.45 -24.08
CA GLU A 909 12.75 48.68 -24.00
C GLU A 909 13.56 47.54 -24.65
N ALA A 910 12.97 46.35 -24.80
CA ALA A 910 13.53 45.24 -25.56
C ALA A 910 13.34 45.38 -27.08
N GLY A 911 12.69 46.45 -27.54
CA GLY A 911 12.40 46.72 -28.96
C GLY A 911 11.12 46.06 -29.48
N ALA A 912 10.24 45.58 -28.60
CA ALA A 912 8.96 45.00 -29.01
C ALA A 912 7.99 46.09 -29.49
N ASN A 913 7.21 45.78 -30.53
CA ASN A 913 6.19 46.70 -31.04
C ASN A 913 4.90 46.54 -30.23
N LEU A 914 4.50 47.60 -29.50
CA LEU A 914 3.27 47.62 -28.72
C LEU A 914 2.15 48.33 -29.50
N PRO A 915 0.87 48.00 -29.25
CA PRO A 915 -0.27 48.68 -29.87
C PRO A 915 -0.28 50.20 -29.62
N ASP A 916 -0.88 50.94 -30.54
CA ASP A 916 -1.07 52.39 -30.44
C ASP A 916 -1.79 52.76 -29.12
N GLY A 917 -1.23 53.74 -28.39
CA GLY A 917 -1.70 54.15 -27.05
C GLY A 917 -0.92 53.52 -25.88
N LEU A 918 -0.21 52.40 -26.10
CA LEU A 918 0.74 51.80 -25.15
C LEU A 918 2.19 52.06 -25.55
N ALA A 919 2.39 52.57 -26.77
CA ALA A 919 3.69 52.90 -27.35
C ALA A 919 4.46 54.00 -26.60
N ASP A 920 3.87 54.70 -25.63
CA ASP A 920 4.53 55.74 -24.81
C ASP A 920 4.92 55.28 -23.38
N LEU A 921 4.81 53.97 -23.08
CA LEU A 921 5.18 53.38 -21.78
C LEU A 921 6.66 52.97 -21.74
N ASP A 922 7.59 53.95 -21.74
CA ASP A 922 9.04 53.70 -21.62
C ASP A 922 9.48 53.59 -20.16
N ALA A 923 10.75 53.21 -19.95
CA ALA A 923 11.31 53.09 -18.62
C ALA A 923 11.21 54.40 -17.81
N ASP A 924 11.35 55.57 -18.43
CA ASP A 924 11.28 56.85 -17.73
C ASP A 924 9.85 57.16 -17.23
N ARG A 925 8.84 56.97 -18.09
CA ARG A 925 7.43 57.16 -17.70
C ARG A 925 6.98 56.13 -16.65
N VAL A 926 7.26 54.85 -16.88
CA VAL A 926 6.82 53.77 -15.97
C VAL A 926 7.57 53.81 -14.64
N SER A 927 8.83 54.24 -14.61
CA SER A 927 9.58 54.44 -13.37
C SER A 927 8.82 55.35 -12.39
N SER A 928 8.24 56.45 -12.89
CA SER A 928 7.45 57.37 -12.07
C SER A 928 6.10 56.79 -11.60
N LEU A 929 5.41 56.05 -12.48
CA LEU A 929 4.08 55.50 -12.20
C LEU A 929 4.14 54.32 -11.23
N ALA A 930 5.04 53.38 -11.50
CA ALA A 930 5.17 52.12 -10.77
C ALA A 930 6.16 52.20 -9.59
N ASP A 931 6.91 53.31 -9.44
CA ASP A 931 7.96 53.49 -8.42
C ASP A 931 9.05 52.41 -8.50
N VAL A 932 9.58 52.23 -9.71
CA VAL A 932 10.62 51.24 -10.04
C VAL A 932 11.82 51.96 -10.64
N PRO A 933 13.08 51.61 -10.30
CA PRO A 933 14.25 52.19 -10.96
C PRO A 933 14.27 51.90 -12.47
N LYS A 934 14.36 52.95 -13.30
CA LYS A 934 14.40 52.83 -14.77
C LYS A 934 15.59 52.01 -15.27
N GLU A 935 16.73 52.08 -14.57
CA GLU A 935 17.91 51.27 -14.86
C GLU A 935 17.60 49.77 -14.70
N GLY A 936 16.79 49.41 -13.71
CA GLY A 936 16.35 48.02 -13.50
C GLY A 936 15.42 47.53 -14.63
N ILE A 937 14.55 48.39 -15.14
CA ILE A 937 13.70 48.06 -16.31
C ILE A 937 14.56 47.82 -17.55
N ARG A 938 15.56 48.67 -17.80
CA ARG A 938 16.51 48.53 -18.91
C ARG A 938 17.43 47.32 -18.76
N GLU A 939 17.80 46.96 -17.53
CA GLU A 939 18.56 45.74 -17.28
C GLU A 939 17.71 44.49 -17.55
N ALA A 940 16.47 44.47 -17.07
CA ALA A 940 15.53 43.40 -17.33
C ALA A 940 15.24 43.22 -18.84
N SER A 941 15.12 44.31 -19.61
CA SER A 941 14.85 44.23 -21.05
C SER A 941 16.00 43.59 -21.84
N ARG A 942 17.26 43.84 -21.44
CA ARG A 942 18.45 43.23 -22.06
C ARG A 942 18.52 41.71 -21.87
N LEU A 943 17.86 41.17 -20.85
CA LEU A 943 17.81 39.73 -20.61
C LEU A 943 16.88 38.99 -21.58
N LEU A 944 15.99 39.71 -22.28
CA LEU A 944 15.04 39.18 -23.27
C LEU A 944 14.26 37.94 -22.77
N PRO A 945 13.36 38.09 -21.78
CA PRO A 945 12.60 36.98 -21.21
C PRO A 945 11.92 36.12 -22.28
N LYS A 946 12.12 34.79 -22.21
CA LYS A 946 11.53 33.79 -23.12
C LYS A 946 10.29 33.14 -22.55
N VAL A 947 10.13 33.19 -21.23
CA VAL A 947 8.96 32.68 -20.51
C VAL A 947 8.48 33.74 -19.53
N ILE A 948 7.20 34.06 -19.56
CA ILE A 948 6.51 34.90 -18.58
C ILE A 948 5.61 34.01 -17.74
N VAL A 949 5.78 34.03 -16.42
CA VAL A 949 4.96 33.27 -15.45
C VAL A 949 4.23 34.25 -14.55
N PHE A 950 2.92 34.07 -14.39
CA PHE A 950 2.16 34.82 -13.41
C PHE A 950 1.10 33.94 -12.74
N ASN A 951 0.72 34.29 -11.51
CA ASN A 951 -0.41 33.67 -10.84
C ASN A 951 -1.68 34.41 -11.28
N ARG A 952 -2.54 33.75 -12.07
CA ARG A 952 -3.83 34.32 -12.47
C ARG A 952 -4.71 34.60 -11.26
N ASP A 953 -4.61 33.73 -10.25
CA ASP A 953 -5.46 33.74 -9.08
C ASP A 953 -4.81 34.46 -7.89
N PHE A 954 -3.82 35.34 -8.15
CA PHE A 954 -3.03 36.06 -7.14
C PHE A 954 -3.89 36.86 -6.16
N GLY A 955 -3.67 36.66 -4.87
CA GLY A 955 -4.41 37.25 -3.74
C GLY A 955 -4.35 38.78 -3.58
N GLY A 956 -3.29 39.42 -4.06
CA GLY A 956 -3.05 40.86 -3.86
C GLY A 956 -3.73 41.78 -4.88
N GLN A 957 -3.56 43.10 -4.72
CA GLN A 957 -3.87 44.08 -5.77
C GLN A 957 -3.11 43.71 -7.05
N ARG A 958 -3.75 43.88 -8.20
CA ARG A 958 -3.27 43.27 -9.46
C ARG A 958 -3.53 44.15 -10.66
N ALA A 959 -2.72 43.93 -11.70
CA ALA A 959 -2.94 44.46 -13.04
C ALA A 959 -3.85 43.54 -13.87
N ASP A 960 -4.37 44.05 -14.98
CA ASP A 960 -5.11 43.27 -15.97
C ASP A 960 -4.21 42.16 -16.57
N PRO A 961 -4.59 40.86 -16.47
CA PRO A 961 -3.76 39.77 -16.97
C PRO A 961 -3.56 39.79 -18.49
N ARG A 962 -4.40 40.51 -19.25
CA ARG A 962 -4.21 40.72 -20.70
C ARG A 962 -2.94 41.50 -20.99
N LEU A 963 -2.45 42.34 -20.08
CA LEU A 963 -1.18 43.06 -20.24
C LEU A 963 0.01 42.10 -20.28
N PHE A 964 -0.03 41.02 -19.49
CA PHE A 964 1.02 39.99 -19.49
C PHE A 964 1.00 39.16 -20.77
N LYS A 965 -0.20 38.85 -21.29
CA LYS A 965 -0.35 38.19 -22.59
C LYS A 965 0.16 39.07 -23.73
N LEU A 966 -0.20 40.35 -23.73
CA LEU A 966 0.26 41.32 -24.72
C LEU A 966 1.79 41.43 -24.71
N ALA A 967 2.40 41.53 -23.53
CA ALA A 967 3.85 41.56 -23.40
C ALA A 967 4.50 40.25 -23.88
N ALA A 968 3.91 39.10 -23.57
CA ALA A 968 4.41 37.80 -24.03
C ALA A 968 4.39 37.71 -25.56
N ASP A 969 3.29 38.10 -26.20
CA ASP A 969 3.17 38.10 -27.66
C ASP A 969 4.18 39.05 -28.31
N ALA A 970 4.31 40.27 -27.77
CA ALA A 970 5.21 41.29 -28.29
C ALA A 970 6.69 40.87 -28.19
N LEU A 971 7.05 40.13 -27.13
CA LEU A 971 8.40 39.58 -26.93
C LEU A 971 8.66 38.25 -27.66
N GLY A 972 7.62 37.64 -28.24
CA GLY A 972 7.67 36.25 -28.72
C GLY A 972 7.96 35.25 -27.59
N ALA A 973 7.56 35.59 -26.36
CA ALA A 973 7.73 34.77 -25.17
C ALA A 973 6.54 33.82 -24.97
N ARG A 974 6.80 32.70 -24.28
CA ARG A 974 5.76 31.77 -23.83
C ARG A 974 5.14 32.29 -22.53
N LEU A 975 3.83 32.15 -22.39
CA LEU A 975 3.09 32.56 -21.19
C LEU A 975 2.67 31.34 -20.36
N LEU A 976 2.86 31.38 -19.05
CA LEU A 976 2.32 30.43 -18.09
C LEU A 976 1.42 31.16 -17.10
N ALA A 977 0.11 30.99 -17.26
CA ALA A 977 -0.93 31.51 -16.38
C ALA A 977 -1.26 30.45 -15.32
N MET A 978 -0.65 30.55 -14.14
CA MET A 978 -0.81 29.57 -13.07
C MET A 978 -2.19 29.68 -12.43
N ARG A 979 -2.87 28.53 -12.27
CA ARG A 979 -4.17 28.39 -11.59
C ARG A 979 -3.99 27.97 -10.13
N ALA A 980 -4.87 28.42 -9.25
CA ALA A 980 -4.86 28.07 -7.83
C ALA A 980 -5.26 26.61 -7.55
N ARG A 981 -6.05 25.98 -8.43
CA ARG A 981 -6.67 24.67 -8.20
C ARG A 981 -6.35 23.66 -9.29
N ALA A 982 -6.30 22.38 -8.90
CA ALA A 982 -5.84 21.28 -9.74
C ALA A 982 -6.53 21.19 -11.11
N ASN A 983 -7.84 21.46 -11.17
CA ASN A 983 -8.61 21.46 -12.41
C ASN A 983 -9.24 22.83 -12.75
N GLY A 984 -8.69 23.93 -12.23
CA GLY A 984 -9.23 25.28 -12.49
C GLY A 984 -9.15 25.70 -13.96
N GLN A 985 -8.25 25.10 -14.76
CA GLN A 985 -8.25 25.27 -16.21
C GLN A 985 -9.35 24.43 -16.85
N GLY A 986 -9.42 23.14 -16.51
CA GLY A 986 -10.39 22.20 -17.08
C GLY A 986 -11.85 22.56 -16.83
N VAL A 987 -12.21 23.03 -15.63
CA VAL A 987 -13.58 23.47 -15.34
C VAL A 987 -14.05 24.58 -16.30
N VAL A 988 -13.18 25.53 -16.62
CA VAL A 988 -13.50 26.59 -17.59
C VAL A 988 -13.51 26.05 -19.02
N ASP A 989 -12.55 25.18 -19.38
CA ASP A 989 -12.53 24.51 -20.68
C ASP A 989 -13.83 23.73 -20.95
N MET A 990 -14.42 23.14 -19.91
CA MET A 990 -15.67 22.38 -20.00
C MET A 990 -16.90 23.27 -20.13
N GLY A 991 -16.76 24.60 -20.08
CA GLY A 991 -17.85 25.54 -20.25
C GLY A 991 -18.66 25.79 -18.98
N CYS A 992 -18.09 25.56 -17.79
CA CYS A 992 -18.65 26.05 -16.53
C CYS A 992 -18.43 27.57 -16.41
N HIS A 993 -18.98 28.33 -17.34
CA HIS A 993 -18.88 29.78 -17.43
C HIS A 993 -20.15 30.33 -18.07
N PRO A 994 -20.70 31.48 -17.63
CA PRO A 994 -21.98 31.96 -18.16
C PRO A 994 -21.91 32.37 -19.64
N ALA A 995 -20.74 32.84 -20.09
CA ALA A 995 -20.56 33.29 -21.48
C ALA A 995 -20.13 32.19 -22.47
N TYR A 996 -19.72 31.01 -22.01
CA TYR A 996 -19.07 30.01 -22.88
C TYR A 996 -19.62 28.59 -22.72
N PHE A 997 -19.88 27.94 -23.85
CA PHE A 997 -19.96 26.49 -24.00
C PHE A 997 -18.55 25.86 -23.96
N PRO A 998 -18.44 24.51 -23.83
CA PRO A 998 -17.15 23.82 -23.85
C PRO A 998 -16.23 24.26 -25.00
N GLY A 999 -14.94 24.45 -24.68
CA GLY A 999 -13.92 24.93 -25.61
C GLY A 999 -14.00 26.42 -25.92
N TYR A 1000 -14.47 27.23 -24.97
CA TYR A 1000 -14.56 28.70 -25.08
C TYR A 1000 -15.48 29.21 -26.19
N ARG A 1001 -16.54 28.47 -26.49
CA ARG A 1001 -17.46 28.84 -27.59
C ARG A 1001 -18.56 29.77 -27.07
N PRO A 1002 -18.74 30.99 -27.62
CA PRO A 1002 -19.70 31.96 -27.08
C PRO A 1002 -21.14 31.46 -27.07
N VAL A 1003 -21.86 31.64 -25.96
CA VAL A 1003 -23.28 31.22 -25.84
C VAL A 1003 -24.25 32.10 -26.62
N LEU A 1004 -23.82 33.32 -26.97
CA LEU A 1004 -24.64 34.29 -27.70
C LEU A 1004 -24.49 34.19 -29.23
N ASP A 1005 -23.55 33.38 -29.73
CA ASP A 1005 -23.35 33.18 -31.17
C ASP A 1005 -24.38 32.15 -31.69
N PRO A 1006 -25.31 32.55 -32.58
CA PRO A 1006 -26.36 31.65 -33.08
C PRO A 1006 -25.80 30.41 -33.80
N ALA A 1007 -24.68 30.52 -34.52
CA ALA A 1007 -24.08 29.40 -35.22
C ALA A 1007 -23.47 28.38 -34.24
N VAL A 1008 -22.91 28.87 -33.13
CA VAL A 1008 -22.44 28.02 -32.04
C VAL A 1008 -23.62 27.31 -31.37
N VAL A 1009 -24.69 28.04 -31.06
CA VAL A 1009 -25.90 27.48 -30.42
C VAL A 1009 -26.49 26.36 -31.27
N GLU A 1010 -26.72 26.59 -32.56
CA GLU A 1010 -27.27 25.58 -33.47
C GLU A 1010 -26.39 24.32 -33.53
N ALA A 1011 -25.07 24.49 -33.60
CA ALA A 1011 -24.13 23.38 -33.59
C ALA A 1011 -24.19 22.58 -32.27
N MET A 1012 -24.32 23.27 -31.13
CA MET A 1012 -24.45 22.62 -29.83
C MET A 1012 -25.79 21.89 -29.68
N GLU A 1013 -26.90 22.48 -30.14
CA GLU A 1013 -28.23 21.82 -30.13
C GLU A 1013 -28.23 20.53 -30.96
N ARG A 1014 -27.52 20.53 -32.09
CA ARG A 1014 -27.35 19.36 -32.96
C ARG A 1014 -26.56 18.24 -32.26
N GLU A 1015 -25.42 18.58 -31.66
CA GLU A 1015 -24.59 17.62 -30.94
C GLU A 1015 -25.29 17.06 -29.70
N TRP A 1016 -25.93 17.92 -28.90
CA TRP A 1016 -26.61 17.52 -27.66
C TRP A 1016 -28.06 17.04 -27.83
N ARG A 1017 -28.61 17.16 -29.04
CA ARG A 1017 -29.98 16.75 -29.38
C ARG A 1017 -31.02 17.37 -28.43
N GLY A 1018 -30.90 18.66 -28.16
CA GLY A 1018 -31.79 19.36 -27.24
C GLY A 1018 -31.79 20.86 -27.43
N PRO A 1019 -32.91 21.54 -27.13
CA PRO A 1019 -33.02 22.97 -27.29
C PRO A 1019 -32.14 23.70 -26.26
N LEU A 1020 -31.37 24.65 -26.76
CA LEU A 1020 -30.59 25.63 -26.01
C LEU A 1020 -31.13 27.03 -26.26
N VAL A 1021 -31.83 27.25 -27.38
CA VAL A 1021 -32.62 28.46 -27.63
C VAL A 1021 -33.66 28.61 -26.52
N GLY A 1022 -33.58 29.71 -25.78
CA GLY A 1022 -34.42 29.99 -24.61
C GLY A 1022 -33.77 29.76 -23.25
N CYS A 1023 -32.52 29.27 -23.20
CA CYS A 1023 -31.74 29.29 -21.97
C CYS A 1023 -31.61 30.72 -21.44
N LYS A 1024 -31.88 30.92 -20.14
CA LYS A 1024 -31.79 32.24 -19.51
C LYS A 1024 -30.45 32.43 -18.83
N GLY A 1025 -29.87 33.62 -18.94
CA GLY A 1025 -28.65 34.01 -18.24
C GLY A 1025 -28.78 35.41 -17.68
N GLN A 1026 -28.18 35.64 -16.51
CA GLN A 1026 -28.01 36.97 -15.93
C GLN A 1026 -26.61 37.11 -15.33
N ASP A 1027 -26.20 38.33 -15.02
CA ASP A 1027 -24.98 38.55 -14.23
C ASP A 1027 -25.13 37.91 -12.84
N ILE A 1028 -24.38 36.84 -12.60
CA ILE A 1028 -24.54 36.01 -11.40
C ILE A 1028 -24.16 36.80 -10.14
N LEU A 1029 -23.12 37.64 -10.21
CA LEU A 1029 -22.68 38.42 -9.06
C LEU A 1029 -23.77 39.41 -8.61
N SER A 1030 -24.28 40.22 -9.53
CA SER A 1030 -25.38 41.15 -9.26
C SER A 1030 -26.67 40.41 -8.91
N GLY A 1031 -26.87 39.20 -9.42
CA GLY A 1031 -27.99 38.32 -9.08
C GLY A 1031 -27.98 37.91 -7.60
N LEU A 1032 -26.83 37.44 -7.10
CA LEU A 1032 -26.64 37.05 -5.71
C LEU A 1032 -26.80 38.24 -4.75
N LYS A 1033 -26.16 39.38 -5.05
CA LYS A 1033 -26.28 40.60 -4.23
C LYS A 1033 -27.73 41.07 -4.11
N ALA A 1034 -28.45 41.02 -5.23
CA ALA A 1034 -29.87 41.37 -5.28
C ALA A 1034 -30.81 40.23 -4.83
N ARG A 1035 -30.29 39.09 -4.34
CA ARG A 1035 -31.06 37.93 -3.86
C ARG A 1035 -32.07 37.39 -4.88
N ARG A 1036 -31.71 37.42 -6.17
CA ARG A 1036 -32.55 36.97 -7.29
C ARG A 1036 -32.57 35.46 -7.50
N PHE A 1037 -31.63 34.72 -6.93
CA PHE A 1037 -31.59 33.26 -7.08
C PHE A 1037 -32.44 32.58 -6.01
N ARG A 1038 -33.48 31.87 -6.45
CA ARG A 1038 -34.42 31.13 -5.59
C ARG A 1038 -34.00 29.67 -5.41
N ALA A 1039 -33.21 29.12 -6.33
CA ALA A 1039 -32.61 27.80 -6.21
C ALA A 1039 -31.12 27.83 -6.55
N VAL A 1040 -30.31 27.18 -5.71
CA VAL A 1040 -28.86 27.11 -5.89
C VAL A 1040 -28.38 25.66 -5.78
N ILE A 1041 -27.51 25.26 -6.70
CA ILE A 1041 -26.79 23.98 -6.66
C ILE A 1041 -25.30 24.29 -6.45
N LEU A 1042 -24.69 23.72 -5.42
CA LEU A 1042 -23.25 23.83 -5.16
C LEU A 1042 -22.62 22.46 -5.26
N ILE A 1043 -21.57 22.31 -6.07
CA ILE A 1043 -20.89 21.03 -6.29
C ILE A 1043 -19.42 21.19 -5.94
N GLY A 1044 -19.00 20.68 -4.77
CA GLY A 1044 -17.62 20.73 -4.31
C GLY A 1044 -17.14 22.12 -3.89
N GLU A 1045 -18.04 22.94 -3.34
CA GLU A 1045 -17.80 24.34 -2.96
C GLU A 1045 -18.37 24.63 -1.57
N ASP A 1046 -17.62 25.36 -0.72
CA ASP A 1046 -18.05 25.78 0.62
C ASP A 1046 -17.96 27.31 0.85
N PRO A 1047 -18.77 28.11 0.13
CA PRO A 1047 -18.73 29.56 0.25
C PRO A 1047 -19.18 30.07 1.62
N LEU A 1048 -20.05 29.37 2.33
CA LEU A 1048 -20.52 29.82 3.65
C LEU A 1048 -19.43 29.66 4.72
N GLY A 1049 -18.66 28.57 4.67
CA GLY A 1049 -17.55 28.30 5.60
C GLY A 1049 -16.29 29.12 5.34
N SER A 1050 -16.11 29.65 4.12
CA SER A 1050 -14.92 30.43 3.76
C SER A 1050 -14.96 31.85 4.37
N PRO A 1051 -13.90 32.29 5.08
CA PRO A 1051 -13.81 33.65 5.59
C PRO A 1051 -13.56 34.68 4.49
N ALA A 1052 -13.08 34.25 3.32
CA ALA A 1052 -12.77 35.12 2.19
C ALA A 1052 -14.02 35.56 1.41
N VAL A 1053 -15.14 34.86 1.56
CA VAL A 1053 -16.38 35.19 0.85
C VAL A 1053 -17.05 36.39 1.51
N PRO A 1054 -17.35 37.48 0.76
CA PRO A 1054 -18.05 38.64 1.30
C PRO A 1054 -19.42 38.27 1.88
N GLN A 1055 -19.77 38.88 3.01
CA GLN A 1055 -21.00 38.59 3.74
C GLN A 1055 -22.26 38.74 2.87
N GLU A 1056 -22.31 39.75 2.00
CA GLU A 1056 -23.42 39.98 1.06
C GLU A 1056 -23.67 38.78 0.13
N LEU A 1057 -22.61 38.10 -0.32
CA LEU A 1057 -22.75 36.91 -1.17
C LEU A 1057 -23.23 35.70 -0.36
N LYS A 1058 -22.79 35.56 0.89
CA LYS A 1058 -23.29 34.52 1.81
C LYS A 1058 -24.79 34.69 2.06
N GLU A 1059 -25.22 35.92 2.31
CA GLU A 1059 -26.64 36.26 2.46
C GLU A 1059 -27.43 35.97 1.19
N GLY A 1060 -26.87 36.27 0.02
CA GLY A 1060 -27.46 35.92 -1.28
C GLY A 1060 -27.72 34.41 -1.45
N LEU A 1061 -26.77 33.57 -1.04
CA LEU A 1061 -26.92 32.11 -1.05
C LEU A 1061 -27.97 31.62 -0.03
N LEU A 1062 -27.95 32.20 1.17
CA LEU A 1062 -28.88 31.86 2.24
C LEU A 1062 -30.33 32.28 1.94
N ALA A 1063 -30.51 33.30 1.10
CA ALA A 1063 -31.83 33.77 0.67
C ALA A 1063 -32.55 32.82 -0.30
N ALA A 1064 -31.85 31.86 -0.92
CA ALA A 1064 -32.48 30.88 -1.81
C ALA A 1064 -33.51 30.01 -1.04
N ASP A 1065 -34.63 29.67 -1.67
CA ASP A 1065 -35.62 28.76 -1.08
C ASP A 1065 -35.16 27.30 -1.14
N PHE A 1066 -34.32 26.97 -2.12
CA PHE A 1066 -33.81 25.63 -2.33
C PHE A 1066 -32.29 25.65 -2.53
N ARG A 1067 -31.61 24.71 -1.86
CA ARG A 1067 -30.15 24.58 -1.87
C ARG A 1067 -29.81 23.10 -1.94
N MET A 1068 -29.13 22.71 -2.99
CA MET A 1068 -28.61 21.37 -3.19
C MET A 1068 -27.09 21.43 -3.13
N VAL A 1069 -26.46 20.59 -2.33
CA VAL A 1069 -25.01 20.62 -2.12
C VAL A 1069 -24.42 19.24 -2.33
N PHE A 1070 -23.37 19.15 -3.13
CA PHE A 1070 -22.48 18.00 -3.18
C PHE A 1070 -21.18 18.36 -2.46
N ASP A 1071 -20.76 17.55 -1.49
CA ASP A 1071 -19.52 17.79 -0.75
C ASP A 1071 -18.89 16.47 -0.28
N LEU A 1072 -17.61 16.51 0.09
CA LEU A 1072 -16.90 15.41 0.75
C LEU A 1072 -17.22 15.35 2.24
N PHE A 1073 -17.53 16.50 2.86
CA PHE A 1073 -17.66 16.66 4.31
C PHE A 1073 -18.92 17.41 4.72
N GLU A 1074 -19.28 17.29 6.00
CA GLU A 1074 -20.22 18.23 6.59
C GLU A 1074 -19.56 19.61 6.75
N THR A 1075 -19.96 20.55 5.91
CA THR A 1075 -19.52 21.95 5.87
C THR A 1075 -20.63 22.91 6.29
N GLU A 1076 -20.29 24.18 6.54
CA GLU A 1076 -21.30 25.23 6.80
C GLU A 1076 -22.29 25.36 5.63
N THR A 1077 -21.81 25.16 4.40
CA THR A 1077 -22.67 25.13 3.20
C THR A 1077 -23.62 23.93 3.20
N THR A 1078 -23.15 22.72 3.55
CA THR A 1078 -24.04 21.55 3.67
C THR A 1078 -25.07 21.70 4.79
N ARG A 1079 -24.69 22.31 5.92
CA ARG A 1079 -25.59 22.58 7.05
C ARG A 1079 -26.73 23.54 6.71
N ALA A 1080 -26.52 24.42 5.74
CA ALA A 1080 -27.57 25.30 5.23
C ALA A 1080 -28.42 24.66 4.12
N ALA A 1081 -28.01 23.51 3.58
CA ALA A 1081 -28.64 22.88 2.42
C ALA A 1081 -29.99 22.23 2.73
N HIS A 1082 -30.79 22.03 1.68
CA HIS A 1082 -32.03 21.25 1.72
C HIS A 1082 -31.80 19.80 1.28
N VAL A 1083 -30.84 19.57 0.39
CA VAL A 1083 -30.40 18.25 -0.05
C VAL A 1083 -28.88 18.24 -0.06
N VAL A 1084 -28.28 17.24 0.58
CA VAL A 1084 -26.82 17.00 0.57
C VAL A 1084 -26.53 15.66 -0.06
N LEU A 1085 -25.59 15.62 -1.00
CA LEU A 1085 -25.11 14.41 -1.64
C LEU A 1085 -23.60 14.23 -1.40
N PRO A 1086 -23.15 13.02 -1.05
CA PRO A 1086 -21.73 12.75 -0.86
C PRO A 1086 -21.00 12.76 -2.21
N MET A 1087 -19.84 13.41 -2.26
CA MET A 1087 -18.91 13.36 -3.39
C MET A 1087 -17.86 12.25 -3.22
N SER A 1088 -17.36 11.80 -4.37
CA SER A 1088 -16.13 11.01 -4.45
C SER A 1088 -14.90 11.90 -4.32
N ALA A 1089 -13.92 11.45 -3.54
CA ALA A 1089 -12.59 12.05 -3.56
C ALA A 1089 -11.86 11.74 -4.89
N PRO A 1090 -10.80 12.49 -5.22
CA PRO A 1090 -9.93 12.20 -6.37
C PRO A 1090 -9.35 10.77 -6.41
N ALA A 1091 -9.12 10.14 -5.26
CA ALA A 1091 -8.68 8.74 -5.19
C ALA A 1091 -9.82 7.73 -5.44
N GLU A 1092 -11.07 8.18 -5.44
CA GLU A 1092 -12.30 7.38 -5.51
C GLU A 1092 -13.02 7.51 -6.87
N THR A 1093 -12.52 8.35 -7.77
CA THR A 1093 -13.14 8.65 -9.07
C THR A 1093 -12.16 8.49 -10.23
N SER A 1094 -12.68 8.26 -11.44
CA SER A 1094 -11.89 8.26 -12.68
C SER A 1094 -12.32 9.38 -13.63
N GLY A 1095 -11.39 9.86 -14.46
CA GLY A 1095 -11.66 10.94 -15.41
C GLY A 1095 -10.38 11.65 -15.81
N THR A 1096 -10.46 12.94 -16.06
CA THR A 1096 -9.31 13.76 -16.42
C THR A 1096 -9.27 15.10 -15.68
N TYR A 1097 -8.05 15.60 -15.43
CA TYR A 1097 -7.78 16.97 -15.02
C TYR A 1097 -6.97 17.69 -16.10
N THR A 1098 -7.18 18.99 -16.20
CA THR A 1098 -6.40 19.90 -17.05
C THR A 1098 -5.69 20.91 -16.16
N ASN A 1099 -4.37 20.85 -16.18
CA ASN A 1099 -3.51 21.66 -15.32
C ASN A 1099 -3.22 23.07 -15.93
N SER A 1100 -2.37 23.87 -15.27
CA SER A 1100 -2.08 25.25 -15.68
C SER A 1100 -1.31 25.37 -17.00
N GLU A 1101 -0.50 24.38 -17.38
CA GLU A 1101 0.11 24.32 -18.72
C GLU A 1101 -0.83 23.73 -19.78
N ARG A 1102 -2.09 23.46 -19.40
CA ARG A 1102 -3.16 22.89 -20.24
C ARG A 1102 -2.89 21.46 -20.68
N ARG A 1103 -2.07 20.73 -19.93
CA ARG A 1103 -1.91 19.29 -20.11
C ARG A 1103 -3.13 18.59 -19.53
N VAL A 1104 -3.74 17.72 -20.32
CA VAL A 1104 -4.83 16.85 -19.88
C VAL A 1104 -4.24 15.54 -19.35
N GLN A 1105 -4.51 15.24 -18.09
CA GLN A 1105 -3.91 14.14 -17.33
C GLN A 1105 -5.00 13.18 -16.85
N ALA A 1106 -4.75 11.88 -16.94
CA ALA A 1106 -5.67 10.86 -16.49
C ALA A 1106 -5.70 10.79 -14.95
N LEU A 1107 -6.91 10.81 -14.41
CA LEU A 1107 -7.21 10.49 -13.02
C LEU A 1107 -7.76 9.06 -12.99
N LYS A 1108 -7.13 8.19 -12.20
CA LYS A 1108 -7.58 6.80 -12.03
C LYS A 1108 -8.07 6.58 -10.61
N ARG A 1109 -9.22 5.92 -10.50
CA ARG A 1109 -9.76 5.45 -9.23
C ARG A 1109 -8.80 4.44 -8.60
N ALA A 1110 -8.35 4.72 -7.39
CA ALA A 1110 -7.43 3.90 -6.61
C ALA A 1110 -8.13 3.10 -5.51
N VAL A 1111 -9.20 3.65 -4.92
CA VAL A 1111 -10.02 3.01 -3.88
C VAL A 1111 -11.51 3.14 -4.23
N PRO A 1112 -12.40 2.27 -3.74
CA PRO A 1112 -13.83 2.42 -3.97
C PRO A 1112 -14.39 3.70 -3.30
N PRO A 1113 -15.41 4.34 -3.88
CA PRO A 1113 -16.06 5.50 -3.28
C PRO A 1113 -16.78 5.13 -1.98
N VAL A 1114 -16.60 5.95 -0.94
CA VAL A 1114 -17.19 5.73 0.41
C VAL A 1114 -18.71 5.57 0.35
N ALA A 1115 -19.36 6.33 -0.52
CA ALA A 1115 -20.82 6.30 -0.70
C ALA A 1115 -21.29 5.28 -1.77
N GLY A 1116 -20.42 4.37 -2.21
CA GLY A 1116 -20.75 3.25 -3.12
C GLY A 1116 -20.98 3.61 -4.59
N MET A 1117 -20.96 4.89 -4.94
CA MET A 1117 -21.11 5.41 -6.31
C MET A 1117 -20.16 6.59 -6.54
N GLU A 1118 -19.75 6.82 -7.78
CA GLU A 1118 -18.95 7.97 -8.18
C GLU A 1118 -19.79 9.24 -8.33
N THR A 1119 -19.16 10.42 -8.22
CA THR A 1119 -19.87 11.70 -8.35
C THR A 1119 -20.52 11.84 -9.73
N PHE A 1120 -19.85 11.44 -10.81
CA PHE A 1120 -20.41 11.51 -12.16
C PHE A 1120 -21.70 10.69 -12.27
N GLU A 1121 -21.78 9.51 -11.65
CA GLU A 1121 -22.99 8.67 -11.66
C GLU A 1121 -24.16 9.36 -10.97
N ARG A 1122 -23.91 10.12 -9.89
CA ARG A 1122 -24.93 10.93 -9.22
C ARG A 1122 -25.40 12.09 -10.11
N LEU A 1123 -24.50 12.72 -10.86
CA LEU A 1123 -24.86 13.75 -11.84
C LEU A 1123 -25.72 13.17 -12.97
N LEU A 1124 -25.37 11.98 -13.51
CA LEU A 1124 -26.21 11.26 -14.47
C LEU A 1124 -27.59 10.95 -13.89
N GLY A 1125 -27.64 10.51 -12.63
CA GLY A 1125 -28.89 10.29 -11.90
C GLY A 1125 -29.74 11.55 -11.80
N LEU A 1126 -29.15 12.70 -11.42
CA LEU A 1126 -29.85 13.99 -11.38
C LEU A 1126 -30.39 14.37 -12.77
N GLY A 1127 -29.56 14.28 -13.80
CA GLY A 1127 -29.95 14.58 -15.17
C GLY A 1127 -31.09 13.67 -15.66
N SER A 1128 -31.06 12.39 -15.32
CA SER A 1128 -32.13 11.44 -15.62
C SER A 1128 -33.47 11.87 -15.00
N TYR A 1129 -33.49 12.22 -13.71
CA TYR A 1129 -34.70 12.74 -13.05
C TYR A 1129 -35.14 14.12 -13.57
N LEU A 1130 -34.23 14.90 -14.16
CA LEU A 1130 -34.56 16.13 -14.88
C LEU A 1130 -35.10 15.88 -16.29
N GLY A 1131 -35.10 14.64 -16.79
CA GLY A 1131 -35.67 14.26 -18.09
C GLY A 1131 -34.62 14.08 -19.20
N LEU A 1132 -33.34 13.96 -18.83
CA LEU A 1132 -32.22 13.82 -19.76
C LEU A 1132 -31.73 12.37 -19.91
N ALA A 1133 -32.50 11.36 -19.48
CA ALA A 1133 -32.06 9.95 -19.44
C ALA A 1133 -31.45 9.48 -20.77
N TYR A 1134 -32.10 9.77 -21.90
CA TYR A 1134 -31.59 9.39 -23.24
C TYR A 1134 -30.44 10.27 -23.77
N LYS A 1135 -30.24 11.46 -23.18
CA LYS A 1135 -29.20 12.42 -23.59
C LYS A 1135 -27.91 12.30 -22.77
N LEU A 1136 -27.95 11.51 -21.69
CA LEU A 1136 -26.87 11.27 -20.75
C LEU A 1136 -26.60 9.76 -20.55
N ASP A 1137 -26.83 8.96 -21.61
CA ASP A 1137 -26.59 7.52 -21.61
C ASP A 1137 -25.10 7.23 -21.81
N TYR A 1138 -24.32 7.37 -20.74
CA TYR A 1138 -22.88 7.10 -20.71
C TYR A 1138 -22.57 5.89 -19.83
N ARG A 1139 -21.64 5.03 -20.26
CA ARG A 1139 -21.22 3.86 -19.48
C ARG A 1139 -20.10 4.17 -18.49
N GLY A 1140 -19.35 5.25 -18.74
CA GLY A 1140 -18.23 5.67 -17.90
C GLY A 1140 -17.64 7.01 -18.35
N PRO A 1141 -16.62 7.52 -17.63
CA PRO A 1141 -15.95 8.78 -17.93
C PRO A 1141 -15.39 8.85 -19.36
N GLU A 1142 -14.97 7.73 -19.94
CA GLU A 1142 -14.42 7.67 -21.30
C GLU A 1142 -15.46 8.05 -22.37
N ASP A 1143 -16.71 7.60 -22.22
CA ASP A 1143 -17.80 7.95 -23.15
C ASP A 1143 -18.10 9.47 -23.06
N ILE A 1144 -17.99 10.05 -21.86
CA ILE A 1144 -18.16 11.50 -21.63
C ILE A 1144 -17.01 12.28 -22.28
N PHE A 1145 -15.77 11.82 -22.09
CA PHE A 1145 -14.58 12.43 -22.69
C PHE A 1145 -14.64 12.43 -24.22
N GLU A 1146 -15.12 11.35 -24.84
CA GLU A 1146 -15.31 11.30 -26.29
C GLU A 1146 -16.35 12.32 -26.78
N GLU A 1147 -17.38 12.63 -25.99
CA GLU A 1147 -18.28 13.73 -26.31
C GLU A 1147 -17.61 15.10 -26.16
N ILE A 1148 -16.83 15.30 -25.10
CA ILE A 1148 -16.02 16.51 -24.90
C ILE A 1148 -15.16 16.79 -26.14
N ARG A 1149 -14.47 15.78 -26.69
CA ARG A 1149 -13.65 15.91 -27.90
C ARG A 1149 -14.42 16.39 -29.13
N ARG A 1150 -15.72 16.07 -29.23
CA ARG A 1150 -16.58 16.50 -30.35
C ARG A 1150 -17.00 17.96 -30.19
N VAL A 1151 -17.42 18.34 -28.99
CA VAL A 1151 -18.05 19.65 -28.74
C VAL A 1151 -17.08 20.77 -28.39
N ALA A 1152 -15.91 20.43 -27.83
CA ALA A 1152 -14.84 21.35 -27.48
C ALA A 1152 -13.66 21.23 -28.48
N PRO A 1153 -13.52 22.16 -29.45
CA PRO A 1153 -12.49 22.09 -30.49
C PRO A 1153 -11.07 21.91 -29.95
N ILE A 1154 -10.76 22.57 -28.83
CA ILE A 1154 -9.45 22.50 -28.18
C ILE A 1154 -9.09 21.11 -27.62
N TYR A 1155 -10.07 20.22 -27.43
CA TYR A 1155 -9.85 18.84 -26.96
C TYR A 1155 -9.81 17.81 -28.09
N ARG A 1156 -10.13 18.19 -29.33
CA ARG A 1156 -10.29 17.26 -30.46
C ARG A 1156 -9.04 16.42 -30.73
N THR A 1157 -7.86 16.98 -30.54
CA THR A 1157 -6.55 16.33 -30.79
C THR A 1157 -5.79 16.01 -29.51
N VAL A 1158 -6.42 16.11 -28.34
CA VAL A 1158 -5.76 15.85 -27.06
C VAL A 1158 -5.37 14.38 -26.94
N HIS A 1159 -4.13 14.15 -26.49
CA HIS A 1159 -3.64 12.83 -26.09
C HIS A 1159 -3.44 12.84 -24.58
N VAL A 1160 -4.31 12.15 -23.84
CA VAL A 1160 -4.23 12.10 -22.38
C VAL A 1160 -2.86 11.57 -21.93
N ASP A 1161 -2.28 12.21 -20.92
CA ASP A 1161 -0.94 11.91 -20.36
C ASP A 1161 0.27 12.13 -21.27
N SER A 1162 0.10 12.56 -22.53
CA SER A 1162 1.25 12.87 -23.39
C SER A 1162 1.96 14.15 -22.93
N PRO A 1163 3.30 14.17 -22.85
CA PRO A 1163 4.07 15.39 -22.67
C PRO A 1163 4.02 16.33 -23.90
N GLU A 1164 3.64 15.81 -25.08
CA GLU A 1164 3.34 16.61 -26.27
C GLU A 1164 1.88 17.07 -26.32
N ALA A 1165 1.01 16.62 -25.40
CA ALA A 1165 -0.36 17.10 -25.26
C ALA A 1165 -0.41 18.45 -24.55
N LEU A 1166 0.15 19.46 -25.22
CA LEU A 1166 -0.45 20.78 -25.19
C LEU A 1166 -1.90 20.60 -25.63
N GLY A 1167 -2.87 20.93 -24.77
CA GLY A 1167 -4.22 21.22 -25.25
C GLY A 1167 -4.12 22.32 -26.30
N CYS A 1168 -4.05 21.94 -27.58
CA CYS A 1168 -3.92 22.79 -28.77
C CYS A 1168 -2.69 23.73 -28.84
N SER A 1169 -1.92 23.54 -29.92
CA SER A 1169 -1.09 24.58 -30.57
C SER A 1169 -1.92 25.75 -31.11
N ASP A 1170 -3.24 25.59 -31.28
CA ASP A 1170 -4.15 26.57 -31.90
C ASP A 1170 -4.80 27.58 -30.92
N VAL A 1171 -4.54 27.50 -29.62
CA VAL A 1171 -5.15 28.44 -28.65
C VAL A 1171 -4.59 29.86 -28.75
N GLY A 1172 -3.44 30.04 -29.40
CA GLY A 1172 -2.95 31.36 -29.76
C GLY A 1172 -3.91 32.18 -30.63
N ALA A 1173 -4.88 31.51 -31.29
CA ALA A 1173 -5.92 32.14 -32.11
C ALA A 1173 -7.25 32.40 -31.36
N LEU A 1174 -7.40 31.95 -30.11
CA LEU A 1174 -8.61 32.18 -29.33
C LEU A 1174 -8.56 33.57 -28.67
N ASP A 1175 -9.42 34.49 -29.11
CA ASP A 1175 -9.64 35.78 -28.47
C ASP A 1175 -10.60 35.62 -27.28
N LEU A 1176 -10.07 35.19 -26.12
CA LEU A 1176 -10.85 34.85 -24.92
C LEU A 1176 -11.34 36.06 -24.11
N ALA A 1177 -10.90 37.26 -24.47
CA ALA A 1177 -11.26 38.50 -23.78
C ALA A 1177 -11.10 39.73 -24.71
N PRO A 1178 -11.97 39.88 -25.73
CA PRO A 1178 -11.88 40.98 -26.69
C PRO A 1178 -12.02 42.34 -25.99
N GLY A 1179 -11.14 43.29 -26.31
CA GLY A 1179 -11.19 44.66 -25.79
C GLY A 1179 -9.83 45.23 -25.38
N VAL A 1180 -9.79 46.54 -25.10
CA VAL A 1180 -8.56 47.22 -24.66
C VAL A 1180 -8.23 46.81 -23.22
N PRO A 1181 -7.00 46.35 -22.92
CA PRO A 1181 -6.55 46.09 -21.56
C PRO A 1181 -6.67 47.32 -20.66
N ASP A 1182 -7.13 47.13 -19.42
CA ASP A 1182 -7.20 48.23 -18.46
C ASP A 1182 -5.80 48.47 -17.83
N LEU A 1183 -5.37 49.73 -17.80
CA LEU A 1183 -4.11 50.16 -17.19
C LEU A 1183 -4.26 50.50 -15.70
N GLY A 1184 -5.49 50.47 -15.17
CA GLY A 1184 -5.82 50.70 -13.78
C GLY A 1184 -5.47 49.54 -12.86
N THR A 1185 -5.57 49.80 -11.55
CA THR A 1185 -5.37 48.82 -10.49
C THR A 1185 -6.68 48.13 -10.14
N PHE A 1186 -6.66 46.80 -10.10
CA PHE A 1186 -7.80 46.01 -9.66
C PHE A 1186 -7.72 45.68 -8.17
N ALA A 1187 -8.90 45.51 -7.57
CA ALA A 1187 -9.02 45.09 -6.18
C ALA A 1187 -8.32 43.74 -5.92
N PRO A 1188 -7.86 43.49 -4.67
CA PRO A 1188 -7.24 42.23 -4.30
C PRO A 1188 -8.11 41.03 -4.64
N ALA A 1189 -7.48 39.93 -5.07
CA ALA A 1189 -8.25 38.71 -5.21
C ALA A 1189 -8.64 38.12 -3.87
N LEU A 1190 -9.87 37.67 -3.78
CA LEU A 1190 -10.28 36.82 -2.69
C LEU A 1190 -9.99 35.35 -3.07
N PRO A 1191 -9.35 34.55 -2.19
CA PRO A 1191 -9.06 33.16 -2.47
C PRO A 1191 -10.36 32.35 -2.61
N PRO A 1192 -10.37 31.31 -3.45
CA PRO A 1192 -11.56 30.49 -3.66
C PRO A 1192 -11.99 29.79 -2.36
N PRO A 1193 -13.30 29.57 -2.14
CA PRO A 1193 -13.77 28.84 -0.97
C PRO A 1193 -13.34 27.38 -1.08
N ASP A 1194 -12.65 26.86 -0.06
CA ASP A 1194 -12.00 25.56 -0.18
C ASP A 1194 -11.88 24.81 1.14
N THR A 1195 -12.78 23.87 1.34
CA THR A 1195 -12.79 23.02 2.54
C THR A 1195 -11.57 22.09 2.61
N LEU A 1196 -11.11 21.53 1.51
CA LEU A 1196 -10.04 20.52 1.53
C LEU A 1196 -8.67 21.13 1.86
N GLU A 1197 -8.31 22.23 1.19
CA GLU A 1197 -7.03 22.89 1.46
C GLU A 1197 -7.03 23.52 2.85
N MET A 1198 -8.12 24.18 3.27
CA MET A 1198 -8.23 24.73 4.62
C MET A 1198 -8.14 23.65 5.70
N ARG A 1199 -8.80 22.50 5.50
CA ARG A 1199 -8.70 21.35 6.43
C ARG A 1199 -7.27 20.84 6.54
N PHE A 1200 -6.58 20.67 5.41
CA PHE A 1200 -5.19 20.25 5.41
C PHE A 1200 -4.29 21.25 6.15
N GLU A 1201 -4.33 22.54 5.79
CA GLU A 1201 -3.45 23.55 6.39
C GLU A 1201 -3.74 23.72 7.89
N ARG A 1202 -5.01 23.78 8.33
CA ARG A 1202 -5.36 23.85 9.76
C ARG A 1202 -4.82 22.66 10.55
N ARG A 1203 -4.96 21.45 10.01
CA ARG A 1203 -4.45 20.23 10.66
C ARG A 1203 -2.93 20.23 10.69
N PHE A 1204 -2.31 20.57 9.56
CA PHE A 1204 -0.86 20.61 9.40
C PHE A 1204 -0.23 21.61 10.38
N GLU A 1205 -0.75 22.82 10.45
CA GLU A 1205 -0.29 23.86 11.38
C GLU A 1205 -0.46 23.43 12.84
N ALA A 1206 -1.62 22.90 13.22
CA ALA A 1206 -1.87 22.42 14.58
C ALA A 1206 -0.88 21.32 14.99
N MET A 1207 -0.68 20.33 14.12
CA MET A 1207 0.24 19.22 14.33
C MET A 1207 1.71 19.68 14.42
N MET A 1208 2.13 20.61 13.56
CA MET A 1208 3.49 21.18 13.59
C MET A 1208 3.70 22.06 14.83
N ALA A 1209 2.70 22.85 15.24
CA ALA A 1209 2.75 23.65 16.45
C ALA A 1209 2.86 22.77 17.69
N GLU A 1210 2.07 21.70 17.78
CA GLU A 1210 2.14 20.73 18.86
C GLU A 1210 3.51 20.04 18.92
N ALA A 1211 4.04 19.60 17.78
CA ALA A 1211 5.35 18.96 17.73
C ALA A 1211 6.48 19.91 18.17
N ARG A 1212 6.44 21.18 17.75
CA ARG A 1212 7.37 22.23 18.21
C ARG A 1212 7.21 22.52 19.70
N ALA A 1213 5.99 22.56 20.21
CA ALA A 1213 5.73 22.75 21.64
C ALA A 1213 6.33 21.61 22.48
N ARG A 1214 6.12 20.35 22.06
CA ARG A 1214 6.72 19.17 22.72
C ARG A 1214 8.25 19.25 22.72
N LEU A 1215 8.86 19.67 21.61
CA LEU A 1215 10.31 19.84 21.50
C LEU A 1215 10.84 20.93 22.46
N SER A 1216 10.12 22.06 22.58
CA SER A 1216 10.49 23.16 23.47
C SER A 1216 10.39 22.82 24.97
N GLN A 1217 9.50 21.89 25.35
CA GLN A 1217 9.29 21.45 26.74
C GLN A 1217 10.36 20.46 27.25
N GLY A 1218 11.44 20.24 26.51
CA GLY A 1218 12.55 19.38 26.94
C GLY A 1218 12.24 17.88 26.86
N TYR A 1219 11.25 17.47 26.04
CA TYR A 1219 11.16 16.06 25.63
C TYR A 1219 12.52 15.63 25.07
N PRO A 1220 13.03 14.45 25.46
CA PRO A 1220 14.44 14.12 25.28
C PRO A 1220 14.86 14.26 23.82
N ARG A 1221 15.76 15.23 23.57
CA ARG A 1221 16.48 15.40 22.30
C ARG A 1221 17.06 14.04 21.88
N ALA A 1222 16.81 13.65 20.63
CA ALA A 1222 17.05 12.30 20.12
C ALA A 1222 18.53 11.88 20.12
#